data_AF-A0A7X5VSC3-F1
#
_entry.id   AF-A0A7X5VSC3-F1
#
_cell.length_a   1.000
_cell.length_b   1.000
_cell.length_c   1.000
_cell.angle_alpha   90.00
_cell.angle_beta   90.00
_cell.angle_gamma   90.00
#
_symmetry.space_group_name_H-M   'P 1'
#
loop_
_entity.id
_entity.type
_entity.pdbx_description
1 polymer ?
#
loop_
_entity_poly.entity_id
_entity_poly.type
_entity_poly.pdbx_seq_one_letter_code
_entity_poly.pdbx_strand_id
1 'polypeptide(L)'
;MHHDLVKTPLGTYLSLDRQEVNVADFPTSETDPNAPTAPALLRDDSVVEFLPDGTLREEWPHVDHLDITRIGYGSLNPTANGLDWTHSNAVTYRPEDDSIIVSVRHQDAVFKFSRQTGQLEWILGPHDNWSPAFEPYLLHPVGPGFRWQYHQHAPMWTGSGNLLLFDNGNLRASPFDGTTPDAPWEAFSRAVEYSIDTQNMHIRQVWEYGEDAAERIYSSFISDADWLPMTGNRLLTFGGTGYVDGVESATLGLGEVHPRIIEVTDDNVPVKVFELWAHDPSGGRIATYRGERIASLYPAVQVGENIVIDQGSWMTYLANSTDPGIGMSWVVPGFIDLGWSVGTYGIGFETDAPGATDLLSTVVPAGVKSVFTRTTFEVEDTSQVSNLFLGNDFDDGYTAWINGVEVFRSASMPLGPLTWQTDPSNHESSNAAAPVYEWQNISSAIPMLQDGTNTLAIGAWTGSGDTTDLVLSPQLMINRNQTVVRGPYLQLGTANSVRVRWRTEFLDDSEVLCGTDLQNLTSCAQSATQTTEHELLVSGLAPNTKYYYAIGSIGQVLVGGTADTFFVTAPPTGGPLPTRIWVTGDTGNGNASALAVRDAYETFTGPTDTNLWLMLGDNAYNDGTDAEYQAKLFDIYPDMLKKTVLWPTLGNHDGFSADSATQTGPYYDIFSLPTAAEAGGVASGTEAYYSFDYGNIHFIVLDSHETDRSVGSAMLTWLESDLAANAQDWVIAFWHHPPYSKGSHDSDTETELMEMRQNVIPILDDYGVDLTLAGHSHSYERSKLIEGHYGDSSTFVPTMEKDGGDGREDGNGAYMKPTLGPAAHEGIVHTVAGNASSLGGGPLNHPVMFESLNVLGSVVLDVFGNRLQATFIDDTGTVRDYYTIIKGPLCATDTDADTICDVDDNCPSLFNPLQLDADSDGTGDLCDVCPNDPTDDVDADAVCGLSDNCPGVPNPGQENADGDAFGDACDVCPGDPLNDPDGDLICAGTGFNPPMIADSDNCPTDANPSQVDTDGDGRGDACDVTSGSTKLERLTVASVADRMTSSGYAMHVTSAPVSGGVSTCPTGTRTSLGFWPFKGHSTVPQVLMLDKTRVGGGSIDIELSWSGYSNLFEIYRNTSPVALEDAGNLYMTTPNCSDTDQNADGFNLLFYSVID
;
A
#
# COMPACT_ATOMS: atom_id res chain seq x y z
N MET A 1 37.16 -19.34 4.07
CA MET A 1 36.15 -18.27 4.14
C MET A 1 35.50 -18.24 5.51
N HIS A 2 35.45 -17.07 6.15
CA HIS A 2 34.81 -16.83 7.44
C HIS A 2 34.33 -15.37 7.54
N HIS A 3 33.32 -15.11 8.39
CA HIS A 3 32.69 -13.80 8.63
C HIS A 3 31.90 -13.21 7.44
N ASP A 4 32.57 -12.57 6.47
CA ASP A 4 31.93 -11.69 5.48
C ASP A 4 31.94 -12.22 4.04
N LEU A 5 30.91 -11.81 3.29
CA LEU A 5 30.85 -11.92 1.83
C LEU A 5 30.36 -10.59 1.25
N VAL A 6 31.23 -9.88 0.52
CA VAL A 6 30.91 -8.57 -0.07
C VAL A 6 30.91 -8.66 -1.58
N LYS A 7 29.78 -8.38 -2.21
CA LYS A 7 29.69 -8.26 -3.67
C LYS A 7 30.28 -6.91 -4.10
N THR A 8 31.22 -6.93 -5.03
CA THR A 8 31.80 -5.70 -5.59
C THR A 8 30.98 -5.22 -6.81
N PRO A 9 31.01 -3.91 -7.13
CA PRO A 9 30.48 -3.38 -8.39
C PRO A 9 31.12 -4.00 -9.65
N LEU A 10 32.25 -4.67 -9.52
CA LEU A 10 32.98 -5.34 -10.60
C LEU A 10 32.43 -6.74 -10.91
N GLY A 11 31.36 -7.17 -10.22
CA GLY A 11 30.74 -8.49 -10.39
C GLY A 11 31.52 -9.63 -9.74
N THR A 12 32.43 -9.32 -8.82
CA THR A 12 33.21 -10.29 -8.02
C THR A 12 32.77 -10.26 -6.57
N TYR A 13 33.27 -11.20 -5.76
CA TYR A 13 33.00 -11.29 -4.34
C TYR A 13 34.30 -11.22 -3.54
N LEU A 14 34.29 -10.45 -2.46
CA LEU A 14 35.33 -10.44 -1.43
C LEU A 14 34.88 -11.28 -0.24
N SER A 15 35.81 -12.02 0.36
CA SER A 15 35.60 -12.71 1.63
C SER A 15 36.91 -12.78 2.42
N LEU A 16 36.86 -13.21 3.68
CA LEU A 16 38.04 -13.43 4.50
C LEU A 16 38.42 -14.92 4.52
N ASP A 17 39.64 -15.26 4.14
CA ASP A 17 40.18 -16.60 4.28
C ASP A 17 41.32 -16.65 5.30
N ARG A 18 41.87 -17.85 5.53
CA ARG A 18 42.90 -18.09 6.54
C ARG A 18 44.09 -18.84 5.96
N GLN A 19 45.27 -18.49 6.44
CA GLN A 19 46.51 -19.16 6.13
C GLN A 19 47.42 -19.33 7.34
N GLU A 20 48.40 -20.22 7.21
CA GLU A 20 49.35 -20.55 8.26
C GLU A 20 50.74 -20.00 7.91
N VAL A 21 51.31 -19.17 8.78
CA VAL A 21 52.61 -18.51 8.56
C VAL A 21 53.58 -18.87 9.67
N ASN A 22 54.76 -19.39 9.30
CA ASN A 22 55.81 -19.69 10.27
C ASN A 22 56.67 -18.45 10.51
N VAL A 23 56.76 -18.02 11.77
CA VAL A 23 57.55 -16.85 12.19
C VAL A 23 58.64 -17.30 13.15
N ALA A 24 59.89 -16.93 12.88
CA ALA A 24 61.04 -17.43 13.64
C ALA A 24 61.21 -16.77 15.01
N ASP A 25 60.85 -15.49 15.13
CA ASP A 25 61.10 -14.66 16.31
C ASP A 25 59.82 -13.93 16.74
N PHE A 26 58.77 -14.68 17.10
CA PHE A 26 57.49 -14.10 17.52
C PHE A 26 57.45 -13.86 19.04
N PRO A 27 56.81 -12.79 19.54
CA PRO A 27 56.63 -12.55 20.97
C PRO A 27 55.93 -13.72 21.68
N THR A 28 56.36 -14.01 22.92
CA THR A 28 55.80 -15.12 23.73
C THR A 28 54.94 -14.66 24.91
N SER A 29 54.80 -13.35 25.11
CA SER A 29 53.97 -12.77 26.16
C SER A 29 53.35 -11.46 25.72
N GLU A 30 52.05 -11.30 26.01
CA GLU A 30 51.29 -10.04 25.88
C GLU A 30 51.23 -9.25 27.20
N THR A 31 51.91 -9.73 28.25
CA THR A 31 51.92 -9.10 29.60
C THR A 31 53.33 -8.78 30.11
N ASP A 32 54.37 -9.42 29.58
CA ASP A 32 55.78 -9.13 29.91
C ASP A 32 56.54 -8.62 28.68
N PRO A 33 56.87 -7.31 28.61
CA PRO A 33 57.57 -6.74 27.46
C PRO A 33 59.02 -7.24 27.33
N ASN A 34 59.55 -7.97 28.32
CA ASN A 34 60.91 -8.52 28.30
C ASN A 34 60.95 -10.03 28.05
N ALA A 35 59.80 -10.66 27.76
CA ALA A 35 59.76 -12.09 27.44
C ALA A 35 60.59 -12.39 26.17
N PRO A 36 61.31 -13.53 26.12
CA PRO A 36 62.06 -13.90 24.92
C PRO A 36 61.13 -14.21 23.76
N THR A 37 61.52 -13.89 22.53
CA THR A 37 60.82 -14.35 21.32
C THR A 37 61.09 -15.85 21.08
N ALA A 38 60.20 -16.51 20.36
CA ALA A 38 60.36 -17.90 19.94
C ALA A 38 59.71 -18.17 18.57
N PRO A 39 60.10 -19.26 17.89
CA PRO A 39 59.40 -19.67 16.68
C PRO A 39 57.93 -20.01 16.97
N ALA A 40 57.02 -19.46 16.17
CA ALA A 40 55.58 -19.68 16.28
C ALA A 40 54.95 -19.94 14.90
N LEU A 41 53.90 -20.76 14.89
CA LEU A 41 53.00 -20.88 13.75
C LEU A 41 51.84 -19.93 14.00
N LEU A 42 51.70 -18.91 13.15
CA LEU A 42 50.62 -17.94 13.22
C LEU A 42 49.52 -18.33 12.26
N ARG A 43 48.29 -18.07 12.68
CA ARG A 43 47.12 -18.05 11.84
C ARG A 43 46.92 -16.60 11.38
N ASP A 44 47.22 -16.37 10.11
CA ASP A 44 46.99 -15.10 9.43
C ASP A 44 45.68 -15.17 8.65
N ASP A 45 45.04 -14.03 8.50
CA ASP A 45 43.83 -13.90 7.69
C ASP A 45 44.20 -13.19 6.39
N SER A 46 43.46 -13.49 5.32
CA SER A 46 43.65 -12.89 4.01
C SER A 46 42.31 -12.39 3.47
N VAL A 47 42.33 -11.33 2.68
CA VAL A 47 41.17 -11.00 1.83
C VAL A 47 41.29 -11.81 0.55
N VAL A 48 40.25 -12.53 0.16
CA VAL A 48 40.18 -13.24 -1.13
C VAL A 48 39.12 -12.61 -2.01
N GLU A 49 39.47 -12.35 -3.28
CA GLU A 49 38.51 -11.97 -4.32
C GLU A 49 38.26 -13.17 -5.24
N PHE A 50 37.00 -13.48 -5.54
CA PHE A 50 36.64 -14.56 -6.45
C PHE A 50 35.48 -14.21 -7.37
N LEU A 51 35.40 -14.90 -8.50
CA LEU A 51 34.32 -14.78 -9.48
C LEU A 51 33.05 -15.49 -8.98
N PRO A 52 31.86 -15.17 -9.54
CA PRO A 52 30.60 -15.83 -9.16
C PRO A 52 30.60 -17.36 -9.30
N ASP A 53 31.47 -17.93 -10.13
CA ASP A 53 31.64 -19.37 -10.30
C ASP A 53 32.57 -20.01 -9.24
N GLY A 54 33.07 -19.22 -8.29
CA GLY A 54 33.99 -19.64 -7.23
C GLY A 54 35.47 -19.60 -7.62
N THR A 55 35.82 -19.13 -8.82
CA THR A 55 37.23 -19.02 -9.24
C THR A 55 37.93 -17.90 -8.47
N LEU A 56 38.97 -18.23 -7.71
CA LEU A 56 39.84 -17.26 -7.04
C LEU A 56 40.52 -16.34 -8.07
N ARG A 57 40.40 -15.03 -7.86
CA ARG A 57 40.99 -13.97 -8.68
C ARG A 57 42.27 -13.45 -8.05
N GLU A 58 42.23 -13.12 -6.76
CA GLU A 58 43.35 -12.51 -6.03
C GLU A 58 43.24 -12.83 -4.53
N GLU A 59 44.37 -12.82 -3.83
CA GLU A 59 44.45 -13.01 -2.38
C GLU A 59 45.45 -12.03 -1.76
N TRP A 60 45.06 -11.39 -0.67
CA TRP A 60 45.84 -10.39 0.07
C TRP A 60 46.06 -10.84 1.52
N PRO A 61 47.15 -11.57 1.79
CA PRO A 61 47.67 -11.88 3.14
C PRO A 61 47.82 -10.65 4.04
N HIS A 62 47.29 -10.66 5.28
CA HIS A 62 47.51 -9.52 6.17
C HIS A 62 48.96 -9.43 6.69
N VAL A 63 49.73 -10.52 6.62
CA VAL A 63 51.19 -10.45 6.84
C VAL A 63 51.92 -9.49 5.89
N ASP A 64 51.33 -9.14 4.74
CA ASP A 64 51.89 -8.18 3.80
C ASP A 64 51.49 -6.72 4.15
N HIS A 65 50.45 -6.53 4.96
CA HIS A 65 49.91 -5.22 5.34
C HIS A 65 50.22 -4.81 6.78
N LEU A 66 50.51 -5.76 7.66
CA LEU A 66 50.66 -5.52 9.10
C LEU A 66 52.03 -5.94 9.61
N ASP A 67 52.43 -5.37 10.74
CA ASP A 67 53.69 -5.72 11.39
C ASP A 67 53.59 -7.12 12.02
N ILE A 68 54.19 -8.12 11.38
CA ILE A 68 54.16 -9.52 11.82
C ILE A 68 54.71 -9.77 13.24
N THR A 69 55.42 -8.79 13.81
CA THR A 69 55.94 -8.87 15.19
C THR A 69 55.06 -8.17 16.21
N ARG A 70 54.03 -7.43 15.77
CA ARG A 70 53.09 -6.75 16.64
C ARG A 70 52.10 -7.74 17.24
N ILE A 71 51.79 -7.52 18.52
CA ILE A 71 50.79 -8.26 19.28
C ILE A 71 49.78 -7.28 19.88
N GLY A 72 48.52 -7.66 19.83
CA GLY A 72 47.46 -7.13 20.69
C GLY A 72 46.99 -8.22 21.65
N TYR A 73 46.02 -7.90 22.50
CA TYR A 73 45.46 -8.89 23.40
C TYR A 73 44.65 -9.93 22.63
N GLY A 74 45.05 -11.19 22.76
CA GLY A 74 44.46 -12.32 22.03
C GLY A 74 45.30 -12.83 20.87
N SER A 75 46.37 -12.12 20.45
CA SER A 75 47.29 -12.59 19.40
C SER A 75 48.01 -13.90 19.75
N LEU A 76 48.07 -14.25 21.05
CA LEU A 76 48.67 -15.49 21.55
C LEU A 76 47.64 -16.59 21.85
N ASN A 77 46.37 -16.38 21.50
CA ASN A 77 45.33 -17.37 21.72
C ASN A 77 45.57 -18.61 20.82
N PRO A 78 45.64 -19.82 21.40
CA PRO A 78 45.87 -21.02 20.63
C PRO A 78 44.60 -21.42 19.85
N THR A 79 44.77 -21.74 18.58
CA THR A 79 43.74 -22.39 17.74
C THR A 79 44.18 -23.82 17.38
N ALA A 80 43.34 -24.56 16.67
CA ALA A 80 43.70 -25.90 16.18
C ALA A 80 44.97 -25.91 15.31
N ASN A 81 45.29 -24.78 14.64
CA ASN A 81 46.29 -24.69 13.57
C ASN A 81 47.30 -23.53 13.74
N GLY A 82 47.53 -23.04 14.96
CA GLY A 82 48.46 -21.93 15.22
C GLY A 82 47.91 -20.90 16.20
N LEU A 83 48.66 -19.82 16.44
CA LEU A 83 48.22 -18.68 17.27
C LEU A 83 47.35 -17.74 16.44
N ASP A 84 46.21 -17.31 16.97
CA ASP A 84 45.24 -16.45 16.28
C ASP A 84 45.74 -15.00 16.19
N TRP A 85 46.62 -14.71 15.24
CA TRP A 85 47.40 -13.46 15.27
C TRP A 85 46.57 -12.23 14.86
N THR A 86 45.81 -12.32 13.76
CA THR A 86 45.02 -11.21 13.22
C THR A 86 43.57 -11.27 13.67
N HIS A 87 42.86 -12.35 13.37
CA HIS A 87 41.41 -12.49 13.56
C HIS A 87 40.64 -11.31 12.95
N SER A 88 40.43 -11.37 11.65
CA SER A 88 39.66 -10.39 10.89
C SER A 88 38.17 -10.62 11.09
N ASN A 89 37.49 -9.57 11.58
CA ASN A 89 36.06 -9.62 11.87
C ASN A 89 35.19 -9.23 10.68
N ALA A 90 35.69 -8.36 9.79
CA ALA A 90 34.93 -7.83 8.67
C ALA A 90 35.82 -7.26 7.57
N VAL A 91 35.28 -7.24 6.34
CA VAL A 91 35.89 -6.64 5.15
C VAL A 91 34.83 -5.83 4.39
N THR A 92 35.20 -4.66 3.90
CA THR A 92 34.34 -3.86 3.01
C THR A 92 35.13 -3.34 1.81
N TYR A 93 34.41 -3.06 0.71
CA TYR A 93 34.96 -2.51 -0.51
C TYR A 93 34.51 -1.07 -0.68
N ARG A 94 35.43 -0.17 -1.00
CA ARG A 94 35.14 1.22 -1.32
C ARG A 94 35.31 1.47 -2.83
N PRO A 95 34.20 1.66 -3.57
CA PRO A 95 34.27 1.88 -5.01
C PRO A 95 34.93 3.19 -5.40
N GLU A 96 34.77 4.26 -4.61
CA GLU A 96 35.22 5.61 -4.98
C GLU A 96 36.73 5.71 -5.21
N ASP A 97 37.53 4.84 -4.59
CA ASP A 97 38.99 4.82 -4.72
C ASP A 97 39.58 3.40 -4.89
N ASP A 98 38.75 2.42 -5.27
CA ASP A 98 39.11 1.01 -5.49
C ASP A 98 39.98 0.42 -4.35
N SER A 99 39.49 0.57 -3.12
CA SER A 99 40.20 0.13 -1.92
C SER A 99 39.39 -0.87 -1.09
N ILE A 100 40.12 -1.62 -0.27
CA ILE A 100 39.58 -2.60 0.66
C ILE A 100 39.92 -2.15 2.07
N ILE A 101 38.93 -2.23 2.96
CA ILE A 101 39.08 -1.91 4.38
C ILE A 101 38.79 -3.18 5.17
N VAL A 102 39.63 -3.47 6.15
CA VAL A 102 39.54 -4.67 6.98
C VAL A 102 39.65 -4.30 8.46
N SER A 103 38.78 -4.87 9.29
CA SER A 103 38.91 -4.78 10.75
C SER A 103 39.57 -6.03 11.33
N VAL A 104 40.67 -5.82 12.05
CA VAL A 104 41.50 -6.89 12.62
C VAL A 104 41.48 -6.81 14.13
N ARG A 105 40.79 -7.77 14.75
CA ARG A 105 40.42 -7.74 16.15
C ARG A 105 41.62 -7.79 17.08
N HIS A 106 42.52 -8.76 16.88
CA HIS A 106 43.65 -8.98 17.80
C HIS A 106 44.80 -8.01 17.56
N GLN A 107 44.65 -7.09 16.61
CA GLN A 107 45.57 -5.99 16.39
C GLN A 107 44.96 -4.63 16.78
N ASP A 108 43.70 -4.58 17.23
CA ASP A 108 43.00 -3.32 17.52
C ASP A 108 43.13 -2.32 16.36
N ALA A 109 43.06 -2.83 15.13
CA ALA A 109 43.43 -2.08 13.93
C ALA A 109 42.43 -2.27 12.79
N VAL A 110 41.97 -1.15 12.22
CA VAL A 110 41.29 -1.11 10.92
C VAL A 110 42.29 -0.56 9.93
N PHE A 111 42.50 -1.23 8.80
CA PHE A 111 43.45 -0.74 7.80
C PHE A 111 42.82 -0.74 6.42
N LYS A 112 43.33 0.15 5.56
CA LYS A 112 42.91 0.31 4.17
C LYS A 112 44.08 0.05 3.24
N PHE A 113 43.83 -0.67 2.16
CA PHE A 113 44.80 -0.88 1.09
C PHE A 113 44.13 -0.80 -0.27
N SER A 114 44.92 -0.42 -1.28
CA SER A 114 44.46 -0.39 -2.67
C SER A 114 44.20 -1.82 -3.15
N ARG A 115 42.99 -2.09 -3.63
CA ARG A 115 42.65 -3.40 -4.21
C ARG A 115 43.52 -3.68 -5.43
N GLN A 116 43.73 -2.69 -6.28
CA GLN A 116 44.50 -2.85 -7.51
C GLN A 116 45.97 -3.18 -7.27
N THR A 117 46.61 -2.53 -6.29
CA THR A 117 48.06 -2.62 -6.10
C THR A 117 48.49 -3.44 -4.89
N GLY A 118 47.56 -3.74 -3.98
CA GLY A 118 47.85 -4.33 -2.68
C GLY A 118 48.59 -3.39 -1.72
N GLN A 119 48.82 -2.12 -2.08
CA GLN A 119 49.58 -1.19 -1.24
C GLN A 119 48.75 -0.69 -0.07
N LEU A 120 49.32 -0.79 1.14
CA LEU A 120 48.77 -0.21 2.36
C LEU A 120 48.68 1.32 2.23
N GLU A 121 47.53 1.88 2.61
CA GLU A 121 47.27 3.33 2.56
C GLU A 121 47.30 3.94 3.96
N TRP A 122 46.53 3.39 4.89
CA TRP A 122 46.50 3.86 6.28
C TRP A 122 46.04 2.77 7.25
N ILE A 123 46.34 3.01 8.52
CA ILE A 123 45.99 2.18 9.67
C ILE A 123 45.34 3.09 10.73
N LEU A 124 44.12 2.72 11.13
CA LEU A 124 43.39 3.23 12.28
C LEU A 124 43.58 2.27 13.45
N GLY A 125 44.35 2.67 14.46
CA GLY A 125 44.51 1.94 15.70
C GLY A 125 45.49 2.63 16.65
N PRO A 126 45.59 2.19 17.92
CA PRO A 126 46.59 2.69 18.85
C PRO A 126 48.00 2.58 18.28
N HIS A 127 48.84 3.59 18.52
CA HIS A 127 50.21 3.67 17.98
C HIS A 127 51.22 2.80 18.77
N ASP A 128 50.77 2.11 19.82
CA ASP A 128 51.63 1.24 20.61
C ASP A 128 52.12 0.02 19.81
N ASN A 129 53.39 -0.33 20.05
CA ASN A 129 54.05 -1.55 19.54
C ASN A 129 54.10 -1.70 18.00
N TRP A 130 53.86 -0.64 17.23
CA TRP A 130 54.18 -0.62 15.80
C TRP A 130 55.67 -0.39 15.58
N SER A 131 56.30 -1.14 14.67
CA SER A 131 57.68 -0.83 14.28
C SER A 131 57.75 0.50 13.53
N PRO A 132 58.91 1.19 13.55
CA PRO A 132 59.10 2.46 12.85
C PRO A 132 58.80 2.43 11.34
N ALA A 133 58.70 1.25 10.72
CA ALA A 133 58.36 1.10 9.31
C ALA A 133 56.88 1.44 9.03
N PHE A 134 56.00 1.34 10.02
CA PHE A 134 54.56 1.56 9.87
C PHE A 134 54.10 2.96 10.26
N GLU A 135 54.95 3.76 10.90
CA GLU A 135 54.67 5.14 11.29
C GLU A 135 54.02 5.99 10.17
N PRO A 136 54.46 5.92 8.89
CA PRO A 136 53.85 6.73 7.83
C PRO A 136 52.38 6.40 7.51
N TYR A 137 51.90 5.23 7.94
CA TYR A 137 50.54 4.76 7.66
C TYR A 137 49.60 4.96 8.86
N LEU A 138 50.11 5.31 10.03
CA LEU A 138 49.28 5.48 11.23
C LEU A 138 48.47 6.79 11.14
N LEU A 139 47.15 6.71 11.34
CA LEU A 139 46.30 7.89 11.44
C LEU A 139 46.49 8.58 12.80
N HIS A 140 46.73 9.89 12.79
CA HIS A 140 46.92 10.69 13.99
C HIS A 140 45.62 11.37 14.43
N PRO A 141 45.16 11.16 15.67
CA PRO A 141 43.91 11.72 16.14
C PRO A 141 43.97 13.23 16.31
N VAL A 142 42.90 13.92 15.90
CA VAL A 142 42.73 15.37 16.03
C VAL A 142 41.37 15.72 16.63
N GLY A 143 41.32 16.82 17.39
CA GLY A 143 40.10 17.32 18.04
C GLY A 143 39.86 16.75 19.45
N PRO A 144 38.95 17.37 20.22
CA PRO A 144 38.59 16.89 21.55
C PRO A 144 37.71 15.62 21.47
N GLY A 145 37.79 14.77 22.49
CA GLY A 145 36.88 13.62 22.65
C GLY A 145 37.25 12.37 21.84
N PHE A 146 38.34 12.38 21.07
CA PHE A 146 38.80 11.20 20.35
C PHE A 146 39.16 10.05 21.30
N ARG A 147 38.69 8.85 20.99
CA ARG A 147 39.09 7.61 21.66
C ARG A 147 39.33 6.50 20.65
N TRP A 148 40.34 5.67 20.92
CA TRP A 148 40.61 4.47 20.14
C TRP A 148 39.50 3.45 20.27
N GLN A 149 39.33 2.67 19.21
CA GLN A 149 38.53 1.46 19.17
C GLN A 149 39.38 0.26 19.60
N TYR A 150 38.75 -0.78 20.14
CA TYR A 150 39.40 -2.04 20.51
C TYR A 150 38.54 -3.25 20.15
N HIS A 151 39.16 -4.27 19.55
CA HIS A 151 38.53 -5.51 19.07
C HIS A 151 37.27 -5.31 18.20
N GLN A 152 37.28 -4.28 17.37
CA GLN A 152 36.19 -3.79 16.54
C GLN A 152 35.68 -4.73 15.43
N HIS A 153 34.43 -4.50 15.01
CA HIS A 153 33.75 -5.17 13.90
C HIS A 153 33.21 -4.17 12.87
N ALA A 154 32.84 -4.70 11.69
CA ALA A 154 31.97 -4.06 10.70
C ALA A 154 32.32 -2.61 10.34
N PRO A 155 33.46 -2.35 9.68
CA PRO A 155 33.73 -1.05 9.10
C PRO A 155 32.79 -0.79 7.89
N MET A 156 32.10 0.34 7.89
CA MET A 156 31.20 0.78 6.82
C MET A 156 31.39 2.28 6.53
N TRP A 157 31.24 2.70 5.27
CA TRP A 157 31.17 4.11 4.91
C TRP A 157 29.74 4.64 5.01
N THR A 158 29.57 5.79 5.66
CA THR A 158 28.29 6.50 5.73
C THR A 158 28.09 7.40 4.50
N GLY A 159 26.85 7.86 4.24
CA GLY A 159 26.56 8.80 3.16
C GLY A 159 27.31 10.13 3.24
N SER A 160 27.81 10.50 4.43
CA SER A 160 28.68 11.67 4.62
C SER A 160 30.16 11.39 4.34
N GLY A 161 30.52 10.18 3.89
CA GLY A 161 31.89 9.80 3.57
C GLY A 161 32.78 9.59 4.80
N ASN A 162 32.19 9.28 5.96
CA ASN A 162 32.92 8.92 7.18
C ASN A 162 32.92 7.40 7.38
N LEU A 163 33.83 6.91 8.23
CA LEU A 163 33.94 5.50 8.59
C LEU A 163 33.18 5.20 9.89
N LEU A 164 32.07 4.49 9.79
CA LEU A 164 31.35 3.89 10.91
C LEU A 164 31.96 2.53 11.25
N LEU A 165 32.07 2.20 12.53
CA LEU A 165 32.44 0.87 12.99
C LEU A 165 31.83 0.54 14.34
N PHE A 166 31.73 -0.75 14.65
CA PHE A 166 31.35 -1.22 15.97
C PHE A 166 32.60 -1.48 16.83
N ASP A 167 32.77 -0.72 17.89
CA ASP A 167 33.87 -0.84 18.86
C ASP A 167 33.41 -1.69 20.05
N ASN A 168 33.84 -2.95 20.11
CA ASN A 168 33.48 -3.85 21.21
C ASN A 168 34.07 -3.39 22.55
N GLY A 169 35.19 -2.65 22.53
CA GLY A 169 35.81 -2.06 23.70
C GLY A 169 36.40 -3.09 24.66
N ASN A 170 36.84 -4.25 24.17
CA ASN A 170 37.46 -5.27 25.01
C ASN A 170 38.80 -4.74 25.54
N LEU A 171 38.97 -4.78 26.87
CA LEU A 171 40.16 -4.30 27.60
C LEU A 171 40.51 -2.82 27.40
N ARG A 172 40.08 -2.16 26.33
CA ARG A 172 40.37 -0.75 25.97
C ARG A 172 41.84 -0.34 26.17
N ALA A 173 42.76 -1.26 25.93
CA ALA A 173 44.19 -1.10 26.17
C ALA A 173 45.01 -1.94 25.19
N SER A 174 46.17 -1.44 24.81
CA SER A 174 47.21 -2.16 24.08
C SER A 174 48.12 -2.90 25.06
N PRO A 175 48.74 -4.04 24.69
CA PRO A 175 49.81 -4.62 25.47
C PRO A 175 50.89 -3.60 25.83
N PHE A 176 51.30 -3.58 27.10
CA PHE A 176 52.37 -2.73 27.65
C PHE A 176 52.09 -1.23 27.76
N ASP A 177 50.90 -0.74 27.40
CA ASP A 177 50.56 0.69 27.51
C ASP A 177 50.33 1.16 28.97
N GLY A 178 50.14 0.21 29.89
CA GLY A 178 49.94 0.46 31.32
C GLY A 178 48.54 0.98 31.68
N THR A 179 47.56 0.88 30.79
CA THR A 179 46.21 1.42 30.92
C THR A 179 45.10 0.38 30.99
N THR A 180 45.44 -0.91 31.14
CA THR A 180 44.45 -1.97 31.33
C THR A 180 43.50 -1.59 32.48
N PRO A 181 42.18 -1.54 32.24
CA PRO A 181 41.19 -1.19 33.25
C PRO A 181 41.33 -2.06 34.49
N ASP A 182 41.22 -1.45 35.67
CA ASP A 182 41.36 -2.16 36.95
C ASP A 182 40.18 -3.11 37.19
N ALA A 183 39.10 -2.95 36.42
CA ALA A 183 37.89 -3.72 36.58
C ALA A 183 37.10 -3.97 35.27
N PRO A 184 36.45 -5.14 35.13
CA PRO A 184 35.66 -5.48 33.94
C PRO A 184 34.59 -4.43 33.58
N TRP A 185 33.97 -3.79 34.57
CA TRP A 185 32.91 -2.78 34.37
C TRP A 185 33.38 -1.46 33.75
N GLU A 186 34.68 -1.28 33.52
CA GLU A 186 35.24 -0.14 32.79
C GLU A 186 35.27 -0.39 31.26
N ALA A 187 35.06 -1.62 30.80
CA ALA A 187 34.84 -1.95 29.39
C ALA A 187 33.38 -1.65 28.97
N PHE A 188 33.17 -1.25 27.71
CA PHE A 188 31.84 -1.00 27.13
C PHE A 188 31.93 -1.05 25.60
N SER A 189 30.84 -1.43 24.95
CA SER A 189 30.74 -1.42 23.50
C SER A 189 30.06 -0.16 23.01
N ARG A 190 30.46 0.34 21.84
CA ARG A 190 29.84 1.50 21.19
C ARG A 190 29.87 1.35 19.68
N ALA A 191 28.94 2.00 19.00
CA ALA A 191 29.13 2.37 17.61
C ALA A 191 29.86 3.72 17.57
N VAL A 192 30.83 3.87 16.67
CA VAL A 192 31.63 5.10 16.56
C VAL A 192 31.89 5.43 15.10
N GLU A 193 31.79 6.72 14.78
CA GLU A 193 32.04 7.22 13.43
C GLU A 193 33.26 8.15 13.42
N TYR A 194 34.13 7.94 12.44
CA TYR A 194 35.35 8.70 12.24
C TYR A 194 35.40 9.37 10.88
N SER A 195 35.73 10.66 10.88
CA SER A 195 36.13 11.38 9.67
C SER A 195 37.64 11.25 9.48
N ILE A 196 38.06 10.84 8.29
CA ILE A 196 39.47 10.55 7.96
C ILE A 196 39.96 11.53 6.89
N ASP A 197 41.03 12.24 7.19
CA ASP A 197 41.79 13.05 6.24
C ASP A 197 43.06 12.28 5.84
N THR A 198 42.98 11.63 4.68
CA THR A 198 44.05 10.79 4.15
C THR A 198 45.25 11.60 3.64
N GLN A 199 45.11 12.91 3.41
CA GLN A 199 46.23 13.74 2.96
C GLN A 199 47.15 14.11 4.12
N ASN A 200 46.56 14.45 5.26
CA ASN A 200 47.30 14.82 6.46
C ASN A 200 47.51 13.65 7.43
N MET A 201 46.98 12.46 7.10
CA MET A 201 46.95 11.29 7.99
C MET A 201 46.29 11.63 9.33
N HIS A 202 45.21 12.39 9.30
CA HIS A 202 44.47 12.79 10.48
C HIS A 202 43.15 12.05 10.60
N ILE A 203 42.72 11.79 11.83
CA ILE A 203 41.42 11.19 12.12
C ILE A 203 40.69 11.94 13.23
N ARG A 204 39.39 12.16 13.06
CA ARG A 204 38.53 12.81 14.05
C ARG A 204 37.32 11.94 14.34
N GLN A 205 37.00 11.73 15.61
CA GLN A 205 35.73 11.13 16.01
C GLN A 205 34.61 12.16 15.81
N VAL A 206 33.55 11.79 15.10
CA VAL A 206 32.45 12.72 14.75
C VAL A 206 31.12 12.33 15.37
N TRP A 207 30.92 11.06 15.72
CA TRP A 207 29.69 10.56 16.30
C TRP A 207 29.97 9.29 17.12
N GLU A 208 29.14 9.01 18.13
CA GLU A 208 29.13 7.73 18.86
C GLU A 208 27.79 7.44 19.53
N TYR A 209 27.53 6.16 19.80
CA TYR A 209 26.39 5.68 20.59
C TYR A 209 26.77 4.43 21.41
N GLY A 210 26.29 4.32 22.65
CA GLY A 210 26.46 3.12 23.50
C GLY A 210 27.32 3.31 24.77
N GLU A 211 27.86 4.51 25.01
CA GLU A 211 28.62 4.78 26.26
C GLU A 211 27.73 5.11 27.47
N ASP A 212 26.49 5.55 27.26
CA ASP A 212 25.64 6.07 28.34
C ASP A 212 25.62 5.11 29.54
N ALA A 213 26.07 5.58 30.71
CA ALA A 213 26.16 4.78 31.91
C ALA A 213 24.81 4.22 32.36
N ALA A 214 23.69 4.83 31.94
CA ALA A 214 22.34 4.33 32.19
C ALA A 214 21.92 3.19 31.24
N GLU A 215 22.53 3.10 30.06
CA GLU A 215 22.23 2.11 29.02
C GLU A 215 23.46 1.31 28.60
N ARG A 216 24.47 1.19 29.46
CA ARG A 216 25.79 0.66 29.11
C ARG A 216 25.70 -0.79 28.68
N ILE A 217 25.96 -1.05 27.39
CA ILE A 217 25.99 -2.40 26.81
C ILE A 217 27.44 -2.86 26.60
N TYR A 218 27.74 -4.13 26.86
CA TYR A 218 29.01 -4.77 26.59
C TYR A 218 28.81 -6.08 25.81
N SER A 219 29.00 -5.98 24.51
CA SER A 219 29.10 -7.11 23.58
C SER A 219 30.57 -7.33 23.24
N SER A 220 31.15 -8.41 23.78
CA SER A 220 32.60 -8.65 23.67
C SER A 220 33.02 -9.40 22.40
N PHE A 221 32.06 -9.92 21.63
CA PHE A 221 32.28 -10.64 20.38
C PHE A 221 31.03 -10.58 19.53
N ILE A 222 31.21 -10.68 18.21
CA ILE A 222 30.13 -10.71 17.20
C ILE A 222 29.27 -9.44 17.30
N SER A 223 29.48 -8.47 16.42
CA SER A 223 28.69 -7.22 16.44
C SER A 223 28.74 -6.52 15.08
N ASP A 224 27.83 -5.59 14.87
CA ASP A 224 27.64 -4.92 13.58
C ASP A 224 27.16 -3.48 13.76
N ALA A 225 27.52 -2.61 12.80
CA ALA A 225 27.06 -1.22 12.76
C ALA A 225 26.87 -0.78 11.31
N ASP A 226 25.60 -0.67 10.91
CA ASP A 226 25.22 -0.31 9.55
C ASP A 226 24.62 1.10 9.50
N TRP A 227 24.97 1.84 8.45
CA TRP A 227 24.30 3.07 8.06
C TRP A 227 23.16 2.76 7.10
N LEU A 228 21.98 3.32 7.34
CA LEU A 228 20.78 3.08 6.56
C LEU A 228 20.56 4.22 5.54
N PRO A 229 20.78 4.01 4.23
CA PRO A 229 20.76 5.11 3.25
C PRO A 229 19.40 5.80 3.11
N MET A 230 18.30 5.07 3.31
CA MET A 230 16.95 5.60 3.15
C MET A 230 16.54 6.59 4.25
N THR A 231 16.96 6.34 5.49
CA THR A 231 16.57 7.17 6.64
C THR A 231 17.71 8.03 7.18
N GLY A 232 18.95 7.69 6.84
CA GLY A 232 20.15 8.23 7.48
C GLY A 232 20.44 7.62 8.86
N ASN A 233 19.61 6.73 9.40
CA ASN A 233 19.79 6.16 10.74
C ASN A 233 20.97 5.17 10.82
N ARG A 234 21.35 4.76 12.04
CA ARG A 234 22.32 3.69 12.29
C ARG A 234 21.64 2.48 12.92
N LEU A 235 21.86 1.29 12.35
CA LEU A 235 21.41 0.01 12.88
C LEU A 235 22.58 -0.69 13.57
N LEU A 236 22.44 -0.98 14.86
CA LEU A 236 23.49 -1.48 15.73
C LEU A 236 23.13 -2.87 16.22
N THR A 237 24.00 -3.85 15.97
CA THR A 237 23.82 -5.23 16.42
C THR A 237 24.83 -5.56 17.50
N PHE A 238 24.36 -5.67 18.75
CA PHE A 238 25.11 -6.18 19.89
C PHE A 238 24.93 -7.70 19.93
N GLY A 239 25.77 -8.41 19.19
CA GLY A 239 25.56 -9.83 18.90
C GLY A 239 25.78 -10.80 20.06
N GLY A 240 26.42 -10.39 21.17
CA GLY A 240 26.68 -11.30 22.30
C GLY A 240 26.86 -10.59 23.64
N THR A 241 25.77 -10.08 24.21
CA THR A 241 25.76 -9.44 25.54
C THR A 241 25.63 -10.49 26.64
N GLY A 242 26.60 -10.55 27.55
CA GLY A 242 26.66 -11.57 28.61
C GLY A 242 25.90 -11.17 29.87
N TYR A 243 25.17 -12.11 30.48
CA TYR A 243 24.41 -11.92 31.72
C TYR A 243 24.85 -12.88 32.83
N VAL A 244 24.84 -12.39 34.08
CA VAL A 244 25.00 -13.18 35.31
C VAL A 244 23.87 -12.81 36.26
N ASP A 245 23.03 -13.80 36.64
CA ASP A 245 21.86 -13.61 37.51
C ASP A 245 20.88 -12.51 37.04
N GLY A 246 20.65 -12.40 35.72
CA GLY A 246 19.78 -11.39 35.12
C GLY A 246 20.36 -9.97 35.07
N VAL A 247 21.64 -9.80 35.43
CA VAL A 247 22.36 -8.53 35.33
C VAL A 247 23.47 -8.65 34.29
N GLU A 248 23.60 -7.63 33.45
CA GLU A 248 24.65 -7.58 32.44
C GLU A 248 26.04 -7.66 33.09
N SER A 249 26.86 -8.58 32.59
CA SER A 249 28.20 -8.87 33.11
C SER A 249 29.24 -8.46 32.10
N ALA A 250 30.14 -7.57 32.52
CA ALA A 250 31.34 -7.23 31.76
C ALA A 250 32.41 -8.34 31.79
N THR A 251 32.17 -9.44 32.52
CA THR A 251 33.09 -10.57 32.62
C THR A 251 32.65 -11.69 31.69
N LEU A 252 33.46 -11.95 30.66
CA LEU A 252 33.34 -13.12 29.78
C LEU A 252 33.44 -14.40 30.61
N GLY A 253 32.33 -15.13 30.77
CA GLY A 253 32.40 -16.40 31.50
C GLY A 253 31.06 -17.06 31.83
N LEU A 254 30.68 -18.01 30.99
CA LEU A 254 29.80 -19.15 31.30
C LEU A 254 28.34 -18.88 31.71
N GLY A 255 27.80 -17.69 31.48
CA GLY A 255 26.38 -17.36 31.68
C GLY A 255 25.53 -17.37 30.41
N GLU A 256 24.36 -16.73 30.51
CA GLU A 256 23.39 -16.48 29.44
C GLU A 256 23.94 -15.41 28.47
N VAL A 257 23.64 -15.54 27.17
CA VAL A 257 24.03 -14.57 26.13
C VAL A 257 22.78 -14.13 25.39
N HIS A 258 22.49 -12.84 25.40
CA HIS A 258 21.31 -12.23 24.78
C HIS A 258 21.76 -11.21 23.74
N PRO A 259 21.51 -11.40 22.43
CA PRO A 259 21.77 -10.36 21.46
C PRO A 259 20.76 -9.23 21.60
N ARG A 260 21.19 -8.02 21.23
CA ARG A 260 20.35 -6.82 21.18
C ARG A 260 20.56 -6.10 19.87
N ILE A 261 19.49 -5.69 19.19
CA ILE A 261 19.55 -4.88 17.97
C ILE A 261 18.85 -3.55 18.23
N ILE A 262 19.49 -2.45 17.84
CA ILE A 262 19.01 -1.09 18.10
C ILE A 262 19.14 -0.25 16.84
N GLU A 263 18.08 0.43 16.41
CA GLU A 263 18.17 1.50 15.41
C GLU A 263 18.16 2.85 16.12
N VAL A 264 19.07 3.76 15.75
CA VAL A 264 19.17 5.12 16.32
C VAL A 264 19.23 6.19 15.23
N THR A 265 18.72 7.38 15.54
CA THR A 265 18.74 8.54 14.62
C THR A 265 20.15 9.12 14.42
N ASP A 266 20.37 9.86 13.33
CA ASP A 266 21.61 10.61 13.02
C ASP A 266 21.75 11.94 13.79
N ASP A 267 21.00 12.11 14.87
CA ASP A 267 21.06 13.34 15.66
C ASP A 267 22.34 13.41 16.48
N ASN A 268 22.76 14.63 16.84
CA ASN A 268 23.86 14.85 17.80
C ASN A 268 23.61 14.18 19.17
N VAL A 269 22.35 13.91 19.49
CA VAL A 269 21.93 13.05 20.61
C VAL A 269 21.04 11.97 20.00
N PRO A 270 21.60 10.79 19.68
CA PRO A 270 20.85 9.76 18.96
C PRO A 270 19.64 9.30 19.78
N VAL A 271 18.49 9.19 19.14
CA VAL A 271 17.26 8.67 19.74
C VAL A 271 17.03 7.26 19.23
N LYS A 272 16.66 6.32 20.14
CA LYS A 272 16.28 4.97 19.75
C LYS A 272 14.98 4.98 18.96
N VAL A 273 15.03 4.48 17.74
CA VAL A 273 13.91 4.31 16.81
C VAL A 273 13.30 2.91 16.94
N PHE A 274 14.15 1.92 17.25
CA PHE A 274 13.78 0.51 17.38
C PHE A 274 14.73 -0.20 18.34
N GLU A 275 14.22 -1.19 19.07
CA GLU A 275 14.99 -2.02 19.98
C GLU A 275 14.43 -3.45 20.05
N LEU A 276 15.31 -4.43 19.93
CA LEU A 276 15.00 -5.85 19.98
C LEU A 276 15.97 -6.59 20.90
N TRP A 277 15.42 -7.49 21.70
CA TRP A 277 16.13 -8.45 22.54
C TRP A 277 15.74 -9.88 22.18
N ALA A 278 16.71 -10.78 22.23
CA ALA A 278 16.42 -12.22 22.18
C ALA A 278 17.14 -12.95 23.30
N HIS A 279 16.47 -13.92 23.91
CA HIS A 279 17.06 -14.76 24.95
C HIS A 279 16.51 -16.19 24.92
N ASP A 280 17.27 -17.12 25.50
CA ASP A 280 16.84 -18.49 25.74
C ASP A 280 16.38 -18.62 27.20
N PRO A 281 15.07 -18.80 27.48
CA PRO A 281 14.56 -18.92 28.85
C PRO A 281 15.05 -20.17 29.60
N SER A 282 15.70 -21.12 28.92
CA SER A 282 16.36 -22.27 29.54
C SER A 282 17.80 -21.98 30.01
N GLY A 283 18.27 -20.74 29.80
CA GLY A 283 19.61 -20.30 30.14
C GLY A 283 20.67 -20.61 29.08
N GLY A 284 20.23 -20.82 27.83
CA GLY A 284 21.10 -21.08 26.68
C GLY A 284 21.83 -19.84 26.17
N ARG A 285 22.76 -20.06 25.22
CA ARG A 285 23.54 -18.98 24.61
C ARG A 285 23.02 -18.67 23.22
N ILE A 286 22.53 -17.45 23.04
CA ILE A 286 22.07 -16.94 21.76
C ILE A 286 23.03 -15.83 21.32
N ALA A 287 23.42 -15.83 20.04
CA ALA A 287 24.20 -14.74 19.47
C ALA A 287 23.69 -14.38 18.07
N THR A 288 23.78 -13.10 17.72
CA THR A 288 23.37 -12.57 16.42
C THR A 288 24.57 -12.06 15.67
N TYR A 289 24.78 -12.55 14.44
CA TYR A 289 25.94 -12.14 13.66
C TYR A 289 25.79 -10.72 13.07
N ARG A 290 24.65 -10.45 12.43
CA ARG A 290 24.29 -9.15 11.83
C ARG A 290 22.79 -8.91 11.87
N GLY A 291 22.39 -7.66 11.79
CA GLY A 291 21.02 -7.22 11.59
C GLY A 291 20.97 -6.35 10.35
N GLU A 292 20.14 -6.72 9.37
CA GLU A 292 19.99 -5.96 8.13
C GLU A 292 18.59 -5.35 8.05
N ARG A 293 18.49 -4.13 7.52
CA ARG A 293 17.20 -3.56 7.10
C ARG A 293 16.96 -3.93 5.64
N ILE A 294 15.96 -4.75 5.38
CA ILE A 294 15.52 -5.08 4.02
C ILE A 294 14.55 -3.99 3.57
N ALA A 295 14.89 -3.28 2.48
CA ALA A 295 13.89 -2.52 1.74
C ALA A 295 12.77 -3.49 1.35
N SER A 296 11.56 -3.22 1.84
CA SER A 296 10.43 -4.15 1.98
C SER A 296 10.29 -5.22 0.89
N LEU A 297 9.86 -6.43 1.29
CA LEU A 297 9.50 -7.55 0.39
C LEU A 297 8.31 -7.22 -0.55
N TYR A 298 7.71 -6.05 -0.37
CA TYR A 298 6.78 -5.36 -1.25
C TYR A 298 7.41 -4.02 -1.57
N PRO A 299 7.45 -3.54 -2.83
CA PRO A 299 8.14 -2.29 -3.15
C PRO A 299 7.68 -1.18 -2.20
N ALA A 300 8.64 -0.58 -1.50
CA ALA A 300 8.41 0.67 -0.78
C ALA A 300 7.73 1.63 -1.76
N VAL A 301 6.83 2.47 -1.26
CA VAL A 301 6.31 3.61 -2.01
C VAL A 301 7.52 4.44 -2.46
N GLN A 302 8.01 4.13 -3.66
CA GLN A 302 8.92 4.95 -4.41
C GLN A 302 8.12 6.21 -4.63
N VAL A 303 8.58 7.32 -4.07
CA VAL A 303 8.13 8.65 -4.45
C VAL A 303 8.18 8.65 -5.98
N GLY A 304 6.99 8.63 -6.59
CA GLY A 304 6.80 8.72 -8.02
C GLY A 304 7.18 10.10 -8.50
N GLU A 305 8.45 10.45 -8.42
CA GLU A 305 8.95 11.33 -9.45
C GLU A 305 9.08 10.46 -10.69
N ASN A 306 8.23 10.75 -11.68
CA ASN A 306 8.47 10.34 -13.07
C ASN A 306 9.92 10.67 -13.49
N ILE A 307 10.63 11.54 -12.77
CA ILE A 307 12.02 11.94 -12.95
C ILE A 307 12.97 10.95 -12.25
N VAL A 308 13.73 10.18 -13.04
CA VAL A 308 14.74 9.24 -12.54
C VAL A 308 16.17 9.80 -12.61
N ILE A 309 16.37 10.91 -13.31
CA ILE A 309 17.61 11.72 -13.36
C ILE A 309 17.21 13.19 -13.48
N ASP A 310 17.86 14.08 -12.74
CA ASP A 310 17.64 15.53 -12.75
C ASP A 310 18.98 16.31 -12.66
N GLN A 311 18.93 17.65 -12.53
CA GLN A 311 20.12 18.49 -12.36
C GLN A 311 20.91 18.13 -11.09
N GLY A 312 20.27 17.71 -10.00
CA GLY A 312 20.96 17.33 -8.75
C GLY A 312 21.60 15.95 -8.79
N SER A 313 21.21 15.11 -9.75
CA SER A 313 21.60 13.71 -9.82
C SER A 313 23.11 13.53 -10.01
N TRP A 314 23.68 12.57 -9.28
CA TRP A 314 25.10 12.25 -9.34
C TRP A 314 25.48 11.65 -10.70
N MET A 315 26.72 11.90 -11.10
CA MET A 315 27.30 11.35 -12.31
C MET A 315 28.83 11.31 -12.24
N THR A 316 29.44 10.44 -13.05
CA THR A 316 30.87 10.50 -13.37
C THR A 316 31.04 11.30 -14.65
N TYR A 317 32.12 12.08 -14.77
CA TYR A 317 32.41 12.86 -15.97
C TYR A 317 33.88 12.95 -16.33
N LEU A 318 34.11 13.16 -17.63
CA LEU A 318 35.41 13.45 -18.21
C LEU A 318 35.33 14.72 -19.05
N ALA A 319 35.91 15.81 -18.54
CA ALA A 319 36.00 17.10 -19.23
C ALA A 319 37.37 17.22 -19.92
N ASN A 320 37.38 17.44 -21.23
CA ASN A 320 38.58 17.28 -22.05
C ASN A 320 38.87 18.49 -22.94
N SER A 321 40.12 18.95 -22.94
CA SER A 321 40.67 19.92 -23.91
C SER A 321 41.60 19.26 -24.95
N THR A 322 41.90 17.97 -24.77
CA THR A 322 42.70 17.14 -25.68
C THR A 322 42.12 15.74 -25.77
N ASP A 323 42.53 14.95 -26.78
CA ASP A 323 42.00 13.60 -27.01
C ASP A 323 42.12 12.68 -25.77
N PRO A 324 40.99 12.25 -25.19
CA PRO A 324 41.00 11.34 -24.05
C PRO A 324 41.27 9.88 -24.41
N GLY A 325 41.24 9.50 -25.70
CA GLY A 325 41.53 8.13 -26.15
C GLY A 325 40.48 7.07 -25.77
N ILE A 326 39.31 7.48 -25.25
CA ILE A 326 38.25 6.58 -24.76
C ILE A 326 37.35 5.98 -25.88
N GLY A 327 37.42 6.52 -27.10
CA GLY A 327 36.56 6.09 -28.21
C GLY A 327 35.06 6.17 -27.85
N MET A 328 34.30 5.12 -28.20
CA MET A 328 32.87 4.98 -27.90
C MET A 328 32.56 3.86 -26.89
N SER A 329 33.56 3.20 -26.30
CA SER A 329 33.30 2.14 -25.33
C SER A 329 32.70 2.64 -24.02
N TRP A 330 32.69 3.95 -23.79
CA TRP A 330 32.18 4.58 -22.58
C TRP A 330 30.66 4.72 -22.54
N VAL A 331 29.91 4.36 -23.59
CA VAL A 331 28.43 4.49 -23.56
C VAL A 331 27.72 3.20 -23.13
N VAL A 332 28.41 2.05 -23.13
CA VAL A 332 27.78 0.75 -22.85
C VAL A 332 27.69 0.44 -21.34
N PRO A 333 26.78 -0.45 -20.93
CA PRO A 333 26.77 -1.02 -19.58
C PRO A 333 28.07 -1.77 -19.31
N GLY A 334 28.64 -1.60 -18.11
CA GLY A 334 29.88 -2.26 -17.68
C GLY A 334 31.18 -1.57 -18.11
N PHE A 335 31.13 -0.38 -18.71
CA PHE A 335 32.32 0.47 -18.83
C PHE A 335 32.79 0.93 -17.45
N ILE A 336 34.09 0.83 -17.21
CA ILE A 336 34.73 1.22 -15.95
C ILE A 336 35.21 2.67 -16.08
N ASP A 337 34.52 3.58 -15.40
CA ASP A 337 34.78 5.03 -15.36
C ASP A 337 35.51 5.47 -14.09
N LEU A 338 36.16 4.56 -13.36
CA LEU A 338 36.92 4.83 -12.12
C LEU A 338 38.01 5.93 -12.23
N GLY A 339 38.43 6.30 -13.44
CA GLY A 339 39.38 7.40 -13.67
C GLY A 339 38.72 8.75 -13.99
N TRP A 340 37.40 8.81 -14.00
CA TRP A 340 36.61 10.01 -14.29
C TRP A 340 36.36 10.79 -13.00
N SER A 341 36.12 12.09 -13.15
CA SER A 341 35.74 12.93 -12.01
C SER A 341 34.30 12.63 -11.61
N VAL A 342 33.91 12.91 -10.36
CA VAL A 342 32.53 12.76 -9.87
C VAL A 342 31.93 14.14 -9.67
N GLY A 343 30.67 14.30 -10.05
CA GLY A 343 29.91 15.53 -9.84
C GLY A 343 28.41 15.26 -9.90
N THR A 344 27.63 16.33 -10.02
CA THR A 344 26.20 16.28 -10.31
C THR A 344 25.91 16.95 -11.65
N TYR A 345 24.73 16.67 -12.21
CA TYR A 345 24.26 17.35 -13.42
C TYR A 345 24.07 18.87 -13.22
N GLY A 346 23.84 19.60 -14.30
CA GLY A 346 24.20 21.02 -14.33
C GLY A 346 25.72 21.15 -14.37
N ILE A 347 26.35 20.49 -15.33
CA ILE A 347 27.80 20.50 -15.51
C ILE A 347 28.21 21.44 -16.63
N GLY A 348 29.29 22.18 -16.41
CA GLY A 348 29.70 23.17 -17.41
C GLY A 348 30.67 24.23 -16.93
N PHE A 349 30.87 25.25 -17.74
CA PHE A 349 31.60 26.46 -17.38
C PHE A 349 30.90 27.68 -17.94
N GLU A 350 31.15 28.85 -17.33
CA GLU A 350 30.70 30.16 -17.80
C GLU A 350 31.80 31.16 -17.47
N THR A 351 32.14 32.03 -18.42
CA THR A 351 33.20 33.04 -18.28
C THR A 351 32.70 34.48 -18.44
N ASP A 352 31.48 34.69 -18.94
CA ASP A 352 30.83 35.99 -19.11
C ASP A 352 29.53 36.10 -18.29
N ALA A 353 29.27 37.25 -17.68
CA ALA A 353 28.08 37.50 -16.85
C ALA A 353 27.11 38.51 -17.51
N PRO A 354 25.77 38.35 -17.39
CA PRO A 354 25.03 37.32 -16.65
C PRO A 354 24.75 36.08 -17.52
N GLY A 355 25.53 35.02 -17.35
CA GLY A 355 25.41 33.77 -18.09
C GLY A 355 24.86 32.62 -17.25
N ALA A 356 25.10 31.37 -17.66
CA ALA A 356 24.44 30.17 -17.13
C ALA A 356 24.89 29.74 -15.72
N THR A 357 25.53 30.61 -14.93
CA THR A 357 26.17 30.22 -13.66
C THR A 357 25.21 29.55 -12.67
N ASP A 358 23.94 29.93 -12.67
CA ASP A 358 22.91 29.34 -11.80
C ASP A 358 22.48 27.92 -12.24
N LEU A 359 22.77 27.52 -13.48
CA LEU A 359 22.55 26.16 -13.99
C LEU A 359 23.70 25.21 -13.67
N LEU A 360 24.83 25.71 -13.14
CA LEU A 360 26.05 24.93 -12.94
C LEU A 360 26.23 24.48 -11.49
N SER A 361 25.85 23.24 -11.20
CA SER A 361 26.20 22.52 -9.96
C SER A 361 27.63 21.99 -9.99
N THR A 362 28.11 21.56 -11.16
CA THR A 362 29.47 21.05 -11.37
C THR A 362 30.23 21.93 -12.35
N VAL A 363 31.24 22.65 -11.86
CA VAL A 363 32.05 23.54 -12.70
C VAL A 363 33.27 22.82 -13.27
N VAL A 364 33.43 22.82 -14.59
CA VAL A 364 34.61 22.29 -15.30
C VAL A 364 35.57 23.42 -15.71
N PRO A 365 36.84 23.13 -16.01
CA PRO A 365 37.78 24.16 -16.47
C PRO A 365 37.29 24.85 -17.74
N ALA A 366 37.41 26.18 -17.79
CA ALA A 366 37.09 26.94 -18.99
C ALA A 366 37.94 26.50 -20.20
N GLY A 367 37.32 26.45 -21.38
CA GLY A 367 37.98 26.06 -22.63
C GLY A 367 38.07 24.56 -22.89
N VAL A 368 37.35 23.72 -22.13
CA VAL A 368 37.14 22.32 -22.50
C VAL A 368 36.35 22.23 -23.80
N LYS A 369 36.67 21.23 -24.62
CA LYS A 369 36.02 20.98 -25.92
C LYS A 369 34.84 20.02 -25.82
N SER A 370 34.88 19.09 -24.87
CA SER A 370 33.78 18.18 -24.63
C SER A 370 33.73 17.73 -23.18
N VAL A 371 32.52 17.41 -22.71
CA VAL A 371 32.26 16.74 -21.44
C VAL A 371 31.51 15.45 -21.74
N PHE A 372 32.02 14.34 -21.24
CA PHE A 372 31.33 13.05 -21.28
C PHE A 372 30.85 12.70 -19.89
N THR A 373 29.60 12.32 -19.72
CA THR A 373 28.99 11.99 -18.42
C THR A 373 28.37 10.60 -18.44
N ARG A 374 28.36 9.93 -17.28
CA ARG A 374 27.66 8.65 -17.06
C ARG A 374 26.98 8.67 -15.70
N THR A 375 25.79 8.10 -15.64
CA THR A 375 25.02 7.87 -14.42
C THR A 375 24.22 6.58 -14.55
N THR A 376 23.67 6.08 -13.45
CA THR A 376 22.78 4.92 -13.45
C THR A 376 21.42 5.24 -12.83
N PHE A 377 20.38 4.58 -13.32
CA PHE A 377 19.02 4.66 -12.78
C PHE A 377 18.38 3.27 -12.75
N GLU A 378 17.43 3.04 -11.85
CA GLU A 378 16.77 1.74 -11.67
C GLU A 378 15.41 1.68 -12.39
N VAL A 379 15.10 0.52 -12.96
CA VAL A 379 13.77 0.20 -13.51
C VAL A 379 13.34 -1.16 -12.98
N GLU A 380 12.33 -1.23 -12.12
CA GLU A 380 11.93 -2.49 -11.48
C GLU A 380 11.29 -3.48 -12.46
N ASP A 381 10.33 -3.01 -13.25
CA ASP A 381 9.63 -3.79 -14.27
C ASP A 381 9.51 -2.98 -15.56
N THR A 382 10.32 -3.36 -16.54
CA THR A 382 10.32 -2.72 -17.87
C THR A 382 9.01 -2.88 -18.63
N SER A 383 8.17 -3.85 -18.29
CA SER A 383 6.86 -4.04 -18.92
C SER A 383 5.83 -2.98 -18.52
N GLN A 384 6.04 -2.30 -17.39
CA GLN A 384 5.18 -1.21 -16.94
C GLN A 384 5.52 0.14 -17.58
N VAL A 385 6.68 0.28 -18.23
CA VAL A 385 7.11 1.56 -18.80
C VAL A 385 6.31 1.87 -20.08
N SER A 386 5.47 2.90 -20.01
CA SER A 386 4.62 3.36 -21.11
C SER A 386 5.31 4.41 -21.98
N ASN A 387 6.06 5.33 -21.36
CA ASN A 387 6.81 6.37 -22.06
C ASN A 387 8.16 6.68 -21.39
N LEU A 388 9.09 7.17 -22.20
CA LEU A 388 10.40 7.65 -21.77
C LEU A 388 10.69 9.01 -22.41
N PHE A 389 11.04 10.01 -21.60
CA PHE A 389 11.34 11.37 -22.06
C PHE A 389 12.70 11.85 -21.54
N LEU A 390 13.44 12.57 -22.37
CA LEU A 390 14.70 13.21 -21.99
C LEU A 390 14.58 14.71 -22.26
N GLY A 391 14.63 15.50 -21.19
CA GLY A 391 14.76 16.95 -21.23
C GLY A 391 16.22 17.35 -21.07
N ASN A 392 16.63 18.45 -21.69
CA ASN A 392 17.96 19.01 -21.44
C ASN A 392 17.95 20.53 -21.62
N ASP A 393 18.59 21.26 -20.71
CA ASP A 393 18.99 22.64 -20.90
C ASP A 393 20.50 22.63 -21.14
N PHE A 394 20.91 22.98 -22.36
CA PHE A 394 22.26 22.73 -22.83
C PHE A 394 22.77 23.87 -23.70
N ASP A 395 24.09 23.93 -23.83
CA ASP A 395 24.80 24.85 -24.72
C ASP A 395 25.45 24.06 -25.87
N ASP A 396 25.50 24.68 -27.04
CA ASP A 396 26.04 24.17 -28.30
C ASP A 396 25.46 22.83 -28.77
N GLY A 397 25.84 21.68 -28.22
CA GLY A 397 25.34 20.39 -28.69
C GLY A 397 25.63 19.20 -27.79
N TYR A 398 24.67 18.29 -27.72
CA TYR A 398 24.78 17.02 -26.98
C TYR A 398 24.22 15.81 -27.74
N THR A 399 24.61 14.62 -27.27
CA THR A 399 24.08 13.31 -27.70
C THR A 399 23.94 12.42 -26.48
N ALA A 400 22.87 11.62 -26.41
CA ALA A 400 22.55 10.77 -25.28
C ALA A 400 22.42 9.29 -25.69
N TRP A 401 22.84 8.41 -24.79
CA TRP A 401 22.78 6.95 -24.92
C TRP A 401 22.14 6.32 -23.71
N ILE A 402 21.29 5.31 -23.94
CA ILE A 402 20.78 4.41 -22.89
C ILE A 402 21.34 3.02 -23.18
N ASN A 403 22.00 2.45 -22.18
CA ASN A 403 22.60 1.11 -22.26
C ASN A 403 23.42 0.88 -23.55
N GLY A 404 24.17 1.91 -23.97
CA GLY A 404 25.07 1.83 -25.13
C GLY A 404 24.43 2.14 -26.48
N VAL A 405 23.14 2.44 -26.54
CA VAL A 405 22.46 2.79 -27.80
C VAL A 405 22.10 4.25 -27.81
N GLU A 406 22.38 4.90 -28.95
CA GLU A 406 22.08 6.31 -29.15
C GLU A 406 20.58 6.50 -29.21
N VAL A 407 20.03 7.21 -28.23
CA VAL A 407 18.58 7.45 -28.11
C VAL A 407 18.20 8.83 -28.62
N PHE A 408 19.12 9.78 -28.56
CA PHE A 408 18.89 11.14 -29.01
C PHE A 408 20.20 11.84 -29.39
N ARG A 409 20.11 12.70 -30.41
CA ARG A 409 21.17 13.61 -30.85
C ARG A 409 20.53 14.97 -31.14
N SER A 410 21.04 16.02 -30.48
CA SER A 410 20.56 17.39 -30.69
C SER A 410 20.76 17.85 -32.14
N ALA A 411 19.90 18.74 -32.62
CA ALA A 411 19.92 19.21 -34.00
C ALA A 411 21.21 19.97 -34.38
N SER A 412 21.90 20.51 -33.38
CA SER A 412 23.19 21.19 -33.51
C SER A 412 24.37 20.25 -33.71
N MET A 413 24.23 18.96 -33.36
CA MET A 413 25.28 17.97 -33.54
C MET A 413 25.30 17.43 -34.99
N PRO A 414 26.47 17.29 -35.61
CA PRO A 414 26.57 16.77 -36.98
C PRO A 414 26.21 15.28 -37.06
N LEU A 415 25.69 14.87 -38.22
CA LEU A 415 25.48 13.46 -38.54
C LEU A 415 26.82 12.76 -38.84
N GLY A 416 27.03 11.56 -38.27
CA GLY A 416 28.24 10.76 -38.48
C GLY A 416 28.93 10.35 -37.17
N PRO A 417 30.14 9.75 -37.26
CA PRO A 417 30.90 9.31 -36.09
C PRO A 417 31.28 10.49 -35.20
N LEU A 418 31.02 10.35 -33.90
CA LEU A 418 31.39 11.34 -32.90
C LEU A 418 32.81 11.05 -32.37
N THR A 419 33.57 12.13 -32.17
CA THR A 419 34.88 12.16 -31.52
C THR A 419 34.88 13.22 -30.43
N TRP A 420 35.92 13.27 -29.58
CA TRP A 420 36.05 14.30 -28.54
C TRP A 420 36.09 15.74 -29.06
N GLN A 421 36.49 15.93 -30.32
CA GLN A 421 36.58 17.24 -30.98
C GLN A 421 35.51 17.42 -32.07
N THR A 422 34.35 16.77 -31.89
CA THR A 422 33.20 17.02 -32.78
C THR A 422 32.73 18.44 -32.57
N ASP A 423 32.45 19.14 -33.68
CA ASP A 423 32.12 20.55 -33.69
C ASP A 423 30.60 20.72 -33.92
N PRO A 424 29.81 21.06 -32.88
CA PRO A 424 28.40 21.39 -33.02
C PRO A 424 28.20 22.78 -33.66
N SER A 425 27.00 23.04 -34.18
CA SER A 425 26.57 24.40 -34.49
C SER A 425 26.03 25.11 -33.25
N ASN A 426 26.11 26.45 -33.21
CA ASN A 426 25.64 27.27 -32.08
C ASN A 426 24.20 26.92 -31.65
N HIS A 427 24.04 26.68 -30.35
CA HIS A 427 22.80 26.60 -29.60
C HIS A 427 23.12 27.17 -28.22
N GLU A 428 22.18 27.85 -27.57
CA GLU A 428 22.45 28.54 -26.31
C GLU A 428 21.55 27.94 -25.24
N SER A 429 22.10 27.79 -24.04
CA SER A 429 21.31 27.43 -22.86
C SER A 429 20.32 28.55 -22.50
N SER A 430 19.35 28.24 -21.64
CA SER A 430 18.32 29.21 -21.25
C SER A 430 18.87 30.40 -20.46
N ASN A 431 20.03 30.25 -19.81
CA ASN A 431 20.59 31.20 -18.86
C ASN A 431 19.63 31.60 -17.72
N ALA A 432 18.61 30.77 -17.45
CA ALA A 432 17.65 31.00 -16.38
C ALA A 432 18.20 30.55 -15.02
N ALA A 433 17.52 30.97 -13.94
CA ALA A 433 17.87 30.56 -12.59
C ALA A 433 17.58 29.07 -12.29
N ALA A 434 16.82 28.40 -13.17
CA ALA A 434 16.51 26.98 -13.12
C ALA A 434 16.41 26.44 -14.56
N PRO A 435 16.66 25.14 -14.80
CA PRO A 435 16.69 24.58 -16.14
C PRO A 435 15.37 24.79 -16.91
N VAL A 436 15.48 25.18 -18.17
CA VAL A 436 14.36 25.20 -19.12
C VAL A 436 14.58 24.08 -20.12
N TYR A 437 13.95 22.93 -19.87
CA TYR A 437 14.21 21.71 -20.63
C TYR A 437 13.64 21.73 -22.04
N GLU A 438 14.47 21.36 -23.02
CA GLU A 438 14.03 20.93 -24.34
C GLU A 438 13.69 19.44 -24.34
N TRP A 439 12.40 19.11 -24.21
CA TRP A 439 11.93 17.73 -24.07
C TRP A 439 11.94 16.93 -25.37
N GLN A 440 12.43 15.69 -25.28
CA GLN A 440 12.47 14.72 -26.36
C GLN A 440 11.80 13.42 -25.95
N ASN A 441 10.90 12.91 -26.78
CA ASN A 441 10.34 11.57 -26.58
C ASN A 441 11.35 10.53 -27.08
N ILE A 442 11.89 9.75 -26.15
CA ILE A 442 12.86 8.68 -26.41
C ILE A 442 12.27 7.30 -26.10
N SER A 443 10.94 7.16 -26.13
CA SER A 443 10.23 5.89 -25.84
C SER A 443 10.66 4.73 -26.74
N SER A 444 11.26 4.99 -27.91
CA SER A 444 11.89 3.94 -28.72
C SER A 444 13.04 3.21 -28.03
N ALA A 445 13.57 3.76 -26.92
CA ALA A 445 14.60 3.15 -26.10
C ALA A 445 14.07 2.19 -25.03
N ILE A 446 12.74 2.10 -24.82
CA ILE A 446 12.13 1.17 -23.85
C ILE A 446 12.61 -0.28 -24.03
N PRO A 447 12.71 -0.85 -25.25
CA PRO A 447 13.21 -2.21 -25.45
C PRO A 447 14.69 -2.43 -25.07
N MET A 448 15.40 -1.35 -24.73
CA MET A 448 16.81 -1.35 -24.36
C MET A 448 17.00 -1.21 -22.85
N LEU A 449 15.92 -0.89 -22.13
CA LEU A 449 15.89 -0.96 -20.68
C LEU A 449 15.98 -2.42 -20.23
N GLN A 450 16.51 -2.63 -19.04
CA GLN A 450 16.53 -3.91 -18.35
C GLN A 450 15.95 -3.73 -16.95
N ASP A 451 15.29 -4.77 -16.44
CA ASP A 451 14.89 -4.79 -15.03
C ASP A 451 16.15 -4.66 -14.16
N GLY A 452 16.12 -3.78 -13.16
CA GLY A 452 17.25 -3.32 -12.36
C GLY A 452 18.00 -2.13 -12.98
N THR A 453 19.33 -2.15 -12.86
CA THR A 453 20.19 -1.00 -13.15
C THR A 453 20.33 -0.71 -14.64
N ASN A 454 20.09 0.53 -15.04
CA ASN A 454 20.27 1.05 -16.40
C ASN A 454 21.30 2.18 -16.40
N THR A 455 21.97 2.42 -17.53
CA THR A 455 22.98 3.48 -17.70
C THR A 455 22.47 4.57 -18.63
N LEU A 456 22.53 5.83 -18.19
CA LEU A 456 22.42 7.01 -19.04
C LEU A 456 23.82 7.61 -19.25
N ALA A 457 24.24 7.73 -20.50
CA ALA A 457 25.50 8.35 -20.89
C ALA A 457 25.23 9.55 -21.80
N ILE A 458 25.88 10.70 -21.56
CA ILE A 458 25.68 11.91 -22.36
C ILE A 458 27.03 12.52 -22.73
N GLY A 459 27.18 12.91 -23.98
CA GLY A 459 28.30 13.74 -24.45
C GLY A 459 27.79 15.13 -24.78
N ALA A 460 28.49 16.16 -24.30
CA ALA A 460 28.28 17.56 -24.65
C ALA A 460 29.56 18.15 -25.25
N TRP A 461 29.44 19.01 -26.26
CA TRP A 461 30.55 19.59 -27.01
C TRP A 461 30.40 21.11 -27.14
N THR A 462 31.53 21.82 -27.19
CA THR A 462 31.57 23.25 -27.55
C THR A 462 31.98 23.45 -29.00
N GLY A 463 31.46 24.49 -29.64
CA GLY A 463 31.75 24.87 -31.02
C GLY A 463 33.20 25.32 -31.26
N SER A 464 33.55 25.52 -32.52
CA SER A 464 34.88 25.99 -32.94
C SER A 464 35.10 27.49 -32.66
N GLY A 465 35.62 27.79 -31.47
CA GLY A 465 36.06 29.13 -31.05
C GLY A 465 36.56 29.17 -29.60
N ASP A 466 36.98 30.35 -29.15
CA ASP A 466 37.02 30.69 -27.71
C ASP A 466 35.56 30.82 -27.27
N THR A 467 34.97 29.73 -26.75
CA THR A 467 33.60 29.75 -26.22
C THR A 467 33.60 30.28 -24.80
N THR A 468 32.55 31.02 -24.46
CA THR A 468 32.37 31.62 -23.14
C THR A 468 31.86 30.61 -22.13
N ASP A 469 31.18 29.57 -22.61
CA ASP A 469 30.42 28.62 -21.82
C ASP A 469 30.38 27.20 -22.42
N LEU A 470 29.88 26.29 -21.59
CA LEU A 470 29.35 24.96 -21.90
C LEU A 470 28.36 24.65 -20.79
N VAL A 471 27.17 24.17 -21.11
CA VAL A 471 26.13 23.81 -20.15
C VAL A 471 25.52 22.47 -20.52
N LEU A 472 25.34 21.61 -19.52
CA LEU A 472 24.60 20.36 -19.64
C LEU A 472 23.78 20.09 -18.38
N SER A 473 22.47 20.23 -18.48
CA SER A 473 21.51 19.98 -17.39
C SER A 473 20.36 19.09 -17.89
N PRO A 474 20.53 17.76 -17.88
CA PRO A 474 19.52 16.81 -18.34
C PRO A 474 18.48 16.47 -17.27
N GLN A 475 17.33 15.97 -17.71
CA GLN A 475 16.32 15.32 -16.89
C GLN A 475 15.75 14.11 -17.64
N LEU A 476 15.79 12.92 -17.03
CA LEU A 476 15.22 11.69 -17.60
C LEU A 476 13.92 11.36 -16.88
N MET A 477 12.85 11.16 -17.64
CA MET A 477 11.55 10.79 -17.11
C MET A 477 11.02 9.45 -17.63
N ILE A 478 10.46 8.62 -16.76
CA ILE A 478 9.79 7.35 -17.03
C ILE A 478 8.32 7.48 -16.61
N ASN A 479 7.39 7.24 -17.53
CA ASN A 479 5.97 7.06 -17.21
C ASN A 479 5.66 5.56 -17.12
N ARG A 480 4.88 5.16 -16.12
CA ARG A 480 4.43 3.77 -15.91
C ARG A 480 2.93 3.63 -16.19
N ASN A 481 2.46 2.43 -16.55
CA ASN A 481 1.04 2.13 -16.60
C ASN A 481 0.49 2.14 -15.17
N GLN A 482 -0.42 3.07 -14.88
CA GLN A 482 -1.01 3.19 -13.57
C GLN A 482 -2.07 2.11 -13.32
N THR A 483 -2.06 1.54 -12.12
CA THR A 483 -3.06 0.56 -11.67
C THR A 483 -3.73 1.05 -10.39
N VAL A 484 -5.02 0.70 -10.25
CA VAL A 484 -5.77 0.91 -9.00
C VAL A 484 -5.59 -0.35 -8.16
N VAL A 485 -4.99 -0.19 -6.98
CA VAL A 485 -4.69 -1.28 -6.03
C VAL A 485 -5.70 -1.36 -4.89
N ARG A 486 -6.53 -0.32 -4.71
CA ARG A 486 -7.69 -0.30 -3.81
C ARG A 486 -8.81 0.54 -4.40
N GLY A 487 -10.04 0.06 -4.32
CA GLY A 487 -11.22 0.84 -4.73
C GLY A 487 -11.57 0.69 -6.22
N PRO A 488 -12.49 1.53 -6.74
CA PRO A 488 -13.08 2.71 -6.10
C PRO A 488 -14.01 2.36 -4.93
N TYR A 489 -14.16 3.28 -3.99
CA TYR A 489 -15.13 3.16 -2.90
C TYR A 489 -15.72 4.51 -2.48
N LEU A 490 -16.92 4.47 -1.91
CA LEU A 490 -17.76 5.64 -1.66
C LEU A 490 -17.85 5.96 -0.16
N GLN A 491 -17.70 7.24 0.17
CA GLN A 491 -17.70 7.76 1.54
C GLN A 491 -18.49 9.07 1.60
N LEU A 492 -18.97 9.43 2.80
CA LEU A 492 -19.59 10.72 3.10
C LEU A 492 -20.61 11.20 2.05
N GLY A 493 -21.57 10.34 1.71
CA GLY A 493 -22.64 10.65 0.78
C GLY A 493 -23.67 11.60 1.40
N THR A 494 -24.04 12.64 0.67
CA THR A 494 -25.07 13.62 1.05
C THR A 494 -26.11 13.73 -0.06
N ALA A 495 -27.10 14.61 0.13
CA ALA A 495 -28.09 14.90 -0.90
C ALA A 495 -27.53 15.62 -2.14
N ASN A 496 -26.29 16.13 -2.10
CA ASN A 496 -25.72 16.89 -3.23
C ASN A 496 -24.22 16.64 -3.44
N SER A 497 -23.64 15.69 -2.71
CA SER A 497 -22.23 15.36 -2.83
C SER A 497 -21.94 13.91 -2.44
N VAL A 498 -20.79 13.39 -2.89
CA VAL A 498 -20.21 12.13 -2.41
C VAL A 498 -18.69 12.24 -2.46
N ARG A 499 -17.98 11.57 -1.55
CA ARG A 499 -16.52 11.40 -1.65
C ARG A 499 -16.23 10.07 -2.33
N VAL A 500 -15.45 10.14 -3.41
CA VAL A 500 -14.96 8.97 -4.13
C VAL A 500 -13.49 8.79 -3.79
N ARG A 501 -13.13 7.60 -3.33
CA ARG A 501 -11.77 7.26 -2.91
C ARG A 501 -11.22 6.04 -3.65
N TRP A 502 -9.91 6.02 -3.85
CA TRP A 502 -9.17 4.87 -4.39
C TRP A 502 -7.68 4.98 -4.07
N ARG A 503 -6.95 3.87 -4.19
CA ARG A 503 -5.49 3.84 -4.10
C ARG A 503 -4.89 3.39 -5.42
N THR A 504 -3.82 4.04 -5.84
CA THR A 504 -3.00 3.59 -6.95
C THR A 504 -1.63 3.07 -6.49
N GLU A 505 -0.98 2.32 -7.38
CA GLU A 505 0.35 1.76 -7.13
C GLU A 505 1.46 2.84 -7.04
N PHE A 506 1.35 3.90 -7.85
CA PHE A 506 2.31 5.01 -7.89
C PHE A 506 1.61 6.35 -7.66
N LEU A 507 2.36 7.42 -7.36
CA LEU A 507 1.79 8.78 -7.27
C LEU A 507 1.16 9.18 -8.60
N ASP A 508 -0.03 9.77 -8.54
CA ASP A 508 -0.74 10.27 -9.73
C ASP A 508 -1.68 11.44 -9.40
N ASP A 509 -2.14 12.15 -10.43
CA ASP A 509 -3.24 13.09 -10.28
C ASP A 509 -4.60 12.36 -10.25
N SER A 510 -5.65 13.08 -9.88
CA SER A 510 -6.97 12.49 -9.62
C SER A 510 -8.03 13.10 -10.53
N GLU A 511 -8.87 12.26 -11.13
CA GLU A 511 -10.10 12.65 -11.81
C GLU A 511 -11.23 11.69 -11.49
N VAL A 512 -12.42 12.26 -11.25
CA VAL A 512 -13.70 11.54 -11.27
C VAL A 512 -14.53 12.06 -12.43
N LEU A 513 -14.84 11.18 -13.38
CA LEU A 513 -15.87 11.41 -14.38
C LEU A 513 -17.21 10.92 -13.81
N CYS A 514 -18.29 11.68 -13.99
CA CYS A 514 -19.62 11.25 -13.57
C CYS A 514 -20.74 11.79 -14.48
N GLY A 515 -21.91 11.16 -14.41
CA GLY A 515 -23.10 11.55 -15.18
C GLY A 515 -24.29 10.63 -14.90
N THR A 516 -25.51 11.11 -15.18
CA THR A 516 -26.73 10.30 -15.09
C THR A 516 -26.92 9.40 -16.32
N ASP A 517 -26.22 9.70 -17.42
CA ASP A 517 -26.16 8.89 -18.62
C ASP A 517 -24.78 8.20 -18.70
N LEU A 518 -24.78 6.87 -18.65
CA LEU A 518 -23.57 6.05 -18.71
C LEU A 518 -22.75 6.30 -19.98
N GLN A 519 -23.39 6.68 -21.09
CA GLN A 519 -22.70 6.95 -22.36
C GLN A 519 -22.07 8.35 -22.42
N ASN A 520 -22.35 9.21 -21.43
CA ASN A 520 -21.94 10.60 -21.43
C ASN A 520 -21.46 11.05 -20.04
N LEU A 521 -20.34 10.48 -19.60
CA LEU A 521 -19.67 10.91 -18.38
C LEU A 521 -18.79 12.13 -18.65
N THR A 522 -18.84 13.10 -17.74
CA THR A 522 -18.05 14.33 -17.82
C THR A 522 -17.23 14.52 -16.57
N SER A 523 -16.19 15.34 -16.64
CA SER A 523 -15.34 15.63 -15.48
C SER A 523 -16.14 16.33 -14.39
N CYS A 524 -16.29 15.65 -13.24
CA CYS A 524 -17.05 16.13 -12.10
C CYS A 524 -16.15 16.65 -10.97
N ALA A 525 -14.97 16.07 -10.81
CA ALA A 525 -13.96 16.52 -9.88
C ALA A 525 -12.56 16.16 -10.41
N GLN A 526 -11.58 17.04 -10.18
CA GLN A 526 -10.18 16.82 -10.53
C GLN A 526 -9.26 17.42 -9.48
N SER A 527 -8.06 16.85 -9.33
CA SER A 527 -6.97 17.40 -8.54
C SER A 527 -5.65 17.05 -9.20
N ALA A 528 -4.81 18.06 -9.46
CA ALA A 528 -3.45 17.85 -10.00
C ALA A 528 -2.43 17.44 -8.92
N THR A 529 -2.85 17.32 -7.66
CA THR A 529 -1.99 16.89 -6.55
C THR A 529 -1.60 15.43 -6.76
N GLN A 530 -0.30 15.17 -6.76
CA GLN A 530 0.26 13.82 -6.87
C GLN A 530 0.09 13.08 -5.54
N THR A 531 -0.64 11.98 -5.54
CA THR A 531 -0.91 11.13 -4.37
C THR A 531 -1.09 9.67 -4.80
N THR A 532 -0.89 8.73 -3.88
CA THR A 532 -1.33 7.33 -4.06
C THR A 532 -2.68 7.09 -3.40
N GLU A 533 -3.04 7.88 -2.39
CA GLU A 533 -4.35 7.89 -1.73
C GLU A 533 -5.20 9.00 -2.33
N HIS A 534 -6.13 8.63 -3.20
CA HIS A 534 -6.98 9.59 -3.89
C HIS A 534 -8.30 9.73 -3.15
N GLU A 535 -8.70 10.98 -2.95
CA GLU A 535 -9.99 11.33 -2.39
C GLU A 535 -10.50 12.60 -3.07
N LEU A 536 -11.62 12.50 -3.78
CA LEU A 536 -12.26 13.64 -4.43
C LEU A 536 -13.71 13.80 -3.97
N LEU A 537 -14.05 15.03 -3.58
CA LEU A 537 -15.42 15.44 -3.33
C LEU A 537 -16.09 15.77 -4.67
N VAL A 538 -17.04 14.93 -5.08
CA VAL A 538 -17.98 15.23 -6.16
C VAL A 538 -19.13 16.01 -5.56
N SER A 539 -19.43 17.21 -6.07
CA SER A 539 -20.43 18.12 -5.49
C SER A 539 -21.35 18.72 -6.55
N GLY A 540 -22.43 19.37 -6.12
CA GLY A 540 -23.41 19.98 -7.03
C GLY A 540 -24.35 18.97 -7.68
N LEU A 541 -24.50 17.80 -7.05
CA LEU A 541 -25.35 16.71 -7.51
C LEU A 541 -26.82 16.98 -7.16
N ALA A 542 -27.73 16.40 -7.95
CA ALA A 542 -29.15 16.40 -7.64
C ALA A 542 -29.45 15.34 -6.56
N PRO A 543 -30.30 15.64 -5.56
CA PRO A 543 -30.72 14.65 -4.55
C PRO A 543 -31.45 13.46 -5.16
N ASN A 544 -31.43 12.32 -4.47
CA ASN A 544 -32.10 11.08 -4.87
C ASN A 544 -31.90 10.70 -6.35
N THR A 545 -30.67 10.85 -6.86
CA THR A 545 -30.34 10.63 -8.26
C THR A 545 -29.20 9.63 -8.40
N LYS A 546 -29.35 8.70 -9.34
CA LYS A 546 -28.31 7.72 -9.71
C LYS A 546 -27.30 8.35 -10.66
N TYR A 547 -26.02 8.24 -10.32
CA TYR A 547 -24.89 8.71 -11.13
C TYR A 547 -23.96 7.54 -11.41
N TYR A 548 -23.64 7.32 -12.68
CA TYR A 548 -22.51 6.47 -13.07
C TYR A 548 -21.22 7.27 -12.95
N TYR A 549 -20.12 6.59 -12.63
CA TYR A 549 -18.83 7.25 -12.50
C TYR A 549 -17.65 6.39 -12.97
N ALA A 550 -16.54 7.07 -13.24
CA ALA A 550 -15.24 6.49 -13.51
C ALA A 550 -14.17 7.28 -12.77
N ILE A 551 -13.10 6.60 -12.37
CA ILE A 551 -11.94 7.18 -11.68
C ILE A 551 -10.68 6.99 -12.51
N GLY A 552 -9.71 7.88 -12.32
CA GLY A 552 -8.38 7.73 -12.88
C GLY A 552 -7.56 9.00 -12.78
N SER A 553 -6.61 9.12 -13.69
CA SER A 553 -5.79 10.32 -13.90
C SER A 553 -6.54 11.33 -14.77
N ILE A 554 -6.12 12.59 -14.76
CA ILE A 554 -6.69 13.65 -15.58
C ILE A 554 -6.56 13.30 -17.06
N GLY A 555 -7.70 13.05 -17.71
CA GLY A 555 -7.80 12.63 -19.11
C GLY A 555 -7.62 11.14 -19.36
N GLN A 556 -7.48 10.32 -18.31
CA GLN A 556 -7.33 8.86 -18.41
C GLN A 556 -8.20 8.12 -17.39
N VAL A 557 -9.16 7.34 -17.88
CA VAL A 557 -9.93 6.41 -17.05
C VAL A 557 -9.08 5.20 -16.68
N LEU A 558 -9.01 4.87 -15.39
CA LEU A 558 -8.37 3.65 -14.87
C LEU A 558 -9.42 2.58 -14.52
N VAL A 559 -10.49 2.96 -13.81
CA VAL A 559 -11.56 2.04 -13.37
C VAL A 559 -12.93 2.73 -13.49
N GLY A 560 -13.97 1.97 -13.84
CA GLY A 560 -15.36 2.45 -13.91
C GLY A 560 -15.82 2.83 -15.31
N GLY A 561 -16.89 3.62 -15.40
CA GLY A 561 -17.55 3.90 -16.68
C GLY A 561 -18.40 2.74 -17.18
N THR A 562 -18.93 1.95 -16.25
CA THR A 562 -19.70 0.74 -16.49
C THR A 562 -21.00 0.75 -15.69
N ALA A 563 -21.98 -0.09 -16.08
CA ALA A 563 -23.28 -0.14 -15.42
C ALA A 563 -23.24 -0.55 -13.94
N ASP A 564 -22.14 -1.20 -13.51
CA ASP A 564 -21.92 -1.64 -12.14
C ASP A 564 -21.09 -0.66 -11.28
N THR A 565 -20.73 0.52 -11.82
CA THR A 565 -20.00 1.56 -11.08
C THR A 565 -20.86 2.82 -11.00
N PHE A 566 -21.63 2.95 -9.92
CA PHE A 566 -22.58 4.04 -9.73
C PHE A 566 -22.72 4.42 -8.26
N PHE A 567 -23.37 5.52 -7.95
CA PHE A 567 -23.87 5.81 -6.61
C PHE A 567 -25.24 6.49 -6.71
N VAL A 568 -26.03 6.42 -5.64
CA VAL A 568 -27.28 7.18 -5.51
C VAL A 568 -27.09 8.20 -4.40
N THR A 569 -27.22 9.49 -4.73
CA THR A 569 -27.14 10.57 -3.72
C THR A 569 -28.27 10.43 -2.71
N ALA A 570 -28.02 10.82 -1.46
CA ALA A 570 -29.05 10.75 -0.43
C ALA A 570 -30.30 11.56 -0.82
N PRO A 571 -31.49 11.16 -0.35
CA PRO A 571 -32.68 11.96 -0.51
C PRO A 571 -32.64 13.22 0.36
N PRO A 572 -33.45 14.25 0.04
CA PRO A 572 -33.59 15.41 0.91
C PRO A 572 -34.06 15.01 2.31
N THR A 573 -33.48 15.67 3.32
CA THR A 573 -33.85 15.49 4.73
C THR A 573 -35.37 15.65 4.94
N GLY A 574 -35.96 14.72 5.70
CA GLY A 574 -37.39 14.62 6.00
C GLY A 574 -38.25 13.87 4.96
N GLY A 575 -37.68 13.41 3.83
CA GLY A 575 -38.42 12.65 2.82
C GLY A 575 -38.63 11.18 3.22
N PRO A 576 -39.88 10.64 3.22
CA PRO A 576 -40.19 9.25 3.56
C PRO A 576 -39.97 8.31 2.36
N LEU A 577 -38.74 8.16 1.90
CA LEU A 577 -38.42 7.30 0.76
C LEU A 577 -38.05 5.88 1.22
N PRO A 578 -38.41 4.83 0.45
CA PRO A 578 -37.98 3.47 0.74
C PRO A 578 -36.46 3.42 0.85
N THR A 579 -35.96 2.95 2.00
CA THR A 579 -34.53 2.92 2.29
C THR A 579 -34.17 1.52 2.77
N ARG A 580 -33.34 0.82 1.98
CA ARG A 580 -32.74 -0.46 2.33
C ARG A 580 -31.32 -0.28 2.84
N ILE A 581 -31.07 -0.84 4.02
CA ILE A 581 -29.81 -0.71 4.75
C ILE A 581 -29.27 -2.11 5.03
N TRP A 582 -28.02 -2.35 4.64
CA TRP A 582 -27.29 -3.54 5.05
C TRP A 582 -26.55 -3.26 6.35
N VAL A 583 -26.68 -4.14 7.34
CA VAL A 583 -26.04 -4.00 8.64
C VAL A 583 -25.20 -5.23 8.94
N THR A 584 -23.91 -5.00 9.21
CA THR A 584 -22.94 -6.08 9.48
C THR A 584 -22.04 -5.71 10.64
N GLY A 585 -21.89 -6.58 11.64
CA GLY A 585 -20.86 -6.46 12.68
C GLY A 585 -19.82 -7.56 12.55
N ASP A 586 -18.56 -7.22 12.87
CA ASP A 586 -17.48 -8.20 13.02
C ASP A 586 -17.25 -8.98 11.71
N THR A 587 -17.26 -8.27 10.57
CA THR A 587 -17.06 -8.85 9.22
C THR A 587 -15.60 -9.14 8.92
N GLY A 588 -14.67 -8.54 9.68
CA GLY A 588 -13.29 -8.36 9.28
C GLY A 588 -12.41 -9.62 9.25
N ASN A 589 -12.95 -10.84 9.30
CA ASN A 589 -12.11 -12.05 9.24
C ASN A 589 -11.61 -12.35 7.82
N GLY A 590 -12.30 -11.86 6.78
CA GLY A 590 -11.97 -12.13 5.37
C GLY A 590 -11.94 -13.62 5.02
N ASN A 591 -12.83 -14.39 5.63
CA ASN A 591 -12.89 -15.85 5.51
C ASN A 591 -14.11 -16.30 4.68
N ALA A 592 -14.28 -17.62 4.55
CA ALA A 592 -15.41 -18.20 3.82
C ALA A 592 -16.79 -17.84 4.43
N SER A 593 -16.85 -17.60 5.74
CA SER A 593 -18.09 -17.18 6.42
C SER A 593 -18.47 -15.75 6.01
N ALA A 594 -17.50 -14.83 5.97
CA ALA A 594 -17.72 -13.45 5.51
C ALA A 594 -18.24 -13.43 4.07
N LEU A 595 -17.67 -14.24 3.18
CA LEU A 595 -18.14 -14.42 1.81
C LEU A 595 -19.56 -14.99 1.75
N ALA A 596 -19.87 -16.02 2.56
CA ALA A 596 -21.20 -16.61 2.57
C ALA A 596 -22.28 -15.61 3.06
N VAL A 597 -21.98 -14.79 4.07
CA VAL A 597 -22.88 -13.73 4.54
C VAL A 597 -23.08 -12.64 3.49
N ARG A 598 -22.01 -12.23 2.79
CA ARG A 598 -22.11 -11.32 1.63
C ARG A 598 -23.03 -11.89 0.54
N ASP A 599 -22.74 -13.11 0.09
CA ASP A 599 -23.46 -13.75 -1.02
C ASP A 599 -24.94 -13.99 -0.66
N ALA A 600 -25.22 -14.31 0.60
CA ALA A 600 -26.57 -14.42 1.14
C ALA A 600 -27.32 -13.09 1.08
N TYR A 601 -26.67 -11.98 1.44
CA TYR A 601 -27.24 -10.64 1.33
C TYR A 601 -27.49 -10.24 -0.13
N GLU A 602 -26.51 -10.43 -1.02
CA GLU A 602 -26.66 -10.13 -2.45
C GLU A 602 -27.80 -10.93 -3.09
N THR A 603 -27.95 -12.20 -2.71
CA THR A 603 -29.06 -13.05 -3.14
C THR A 603 -30.40 -12.56 -2.59
N PHE A 604 -30.43 -12.15 -1.32
CA PHE A 604 -31.64 -11.65 -0.65
C PHE A 604 -32.10 -10.31 -1.23
N THR A 605 -31.18 -9.38 -1.49
CA THR A 605 -31.52 -8.05 -2.03
C THR A 605 -31.88 -8.09 -3.52
N GLY A 606 -31.30 -9.04 -4.27
CA GLY A 606 -31.59 -9.19 -5.69
C GLY A 606 -31.26 -7.92 -6.48
N PRO A 607 -32.16 -7.42 -7.35
CA PRO A 607 -31.93 -6.21 -8.14
C PRO A 607 -32.11 -4.90 -7.34
N THR A 608 -32.67 -4.95 -6.13
CA THR A 608 -32.90 -3.75 -5.32
C THR A 608 -31.57 -3.17 -4.86
N ASP A 609 -31.31 -1.91 -5.24
CA ASP A 609 -30.11 -1.17 -4.85
C ASP A 609 -30.05 -1.02 -3.30
N THR A 610 -28.87 -1.27 -2.72
CA THR A 610 -28.61 -1.01 -1.30
C THR A 610 -28.35 0.49 -1.11
N ASN A 611 -29.15 1.18 -0.30
CA ASN A 611 -28.99 2.62 -0.08
C ASN A 611 -27.81 2.94 0.85
N LEU A 612 -27.64 2.16 1.92
CA LEU A 612 -26.63 2.37 2.95
C LEU A 612 -26.06 1.03 3.42
N TRP A 613 -24.78 1.02 3.78
CA TRP A 613 -24.14 -0.07 4.48
C TRP A 613 -23.60 0.43 5.82
N LEU A 614 -24.03 -0.19 6.93
CA LEU A 614 -23.56 0.10 8.28
C LEU A 614 -22.65 -1.03 8.76
N MET A 615 -21.44 -0.68 9.19
CA MET A 615 -20.54 -1.62 9.86
C MET A 615 -20.48 -1.34 11.35
N LEU A 616 -20.72 -2.37 12.17
CA LEU A 616 -20.83 -2.27 13.63
C LEU A 616 -19.48 -2.48 14.35
N GLY A 617 -18.36 -2.23 13.67
CA GLY A 617 -17.00 -2.35 14.21
C GLY A 617 -16.39 -3.75 14.02
N ASP A 618 -15.10 -3.84 14.33
CA ASP A 618 -14.23 -4.97 14.01
C ASP A 618 -14.23 -5.23 12.50
N ASN A 619 -13.96 -4.14 11.79
CA ASN A 619 -14.07 -4.06 10.34
C ASN A 619 -12.90 -4.82 9.66
N ALA A 620 -11.77 -4.92 10.35
CA ALA A 620 -10.61 -5.72 9.96
C ALA A 620 -9.96 -6.39 11.18
N TYR A 621 -10.10 -7.72 11.29
CA TYR A 621 -9.35 -8.52 12.27
C TYR A 621 -7.89 -8.67 11.83
N ASN A 622 -6.93 -9.01 12.69
CA ASN A 622 -7.05 -9.00 14.15
C ASN A 622 -6.63 -7.67 14.75
N ASP A 623 -5.83 -6.86 14.06
CA ASP A 623 -5.23 -5.66 14.65
C ASP A 623 -5.62 -4.37 13.88
N GLY A 624 -6.55 -4.47 12.92
CA GLY A 624 -7.05 -3.32 12.17
C GLY A 624 -6.03 -2.73 11.18
N THR A 625 -5.01 -3.47 10.78
CA THR A 625 -3.93 -2.92 9.95
C THR A 625 -4.39 -2.58 8.52
N ASP A 626 -3.68 -1.70 7.81
CA ASP A 626 -4.04 -1.34 6.42
C ASP A 626 -4.08 -2.57 5.48
N ALA A 627 -3.14 -3.51 5.66
CA ALA A 627 -3.10 -4.76 4.91
C ALA A 627 -4.30 -5.67 5.25
N GLU A 628 -4.75 -5.67 6.50
CA GLU A 628 -5.94 -6.41 6.90
C GLU A 628 -7.21 -5.78 6.32
N TYR A 629 -7.34 -4.45 6.33
CA TYR A 629 -8.42 -3.77 5.62
C TYR A 629 -8.44 -4.10 4.13
N GLN A 630 -7.27 -4.10 3.47
CA GLN A 630 -7.18 -4.52 2.07
C GLN A 630 -7.76 -5.94 1.89
N ALA A 631 -7.23 -6.91 2.62
CA ALA A 631 -7.58 -8.31 2.43
C ALA A 631 -9.00 -8.67 2.91
N LYS A 632 -9.52 -7.99 3.92
CA LYS A 632 -10.72 -8.41 4.66
C LYS A 632 -11.94 -7.53 4.42
N LEU A 633 -11.73 -6.30 3.94
CA LEU A 633 -12.80 -5.40 3.50
C LEU A 633 -12.77 -5.20 1.97
N PHE A 634 -11.67 -4.66 1.43
CA PHE A 634 -11.64 -4.25 0.02
C PHE A 634 -11.66 -5.44 -0.95
N ASP A 635 -10.96 -6.52 -0.64
CA ASP A 635 -10.92 -7.72 -1.48
C ASP A 635 -12.18 -8.58 -1.34
N ILE A 636 -12.91 -8.44 -0.23
CA ILE A 636 -14.14 -9.22 0.05
C ILE A 636 -15.38 -8.52 -0.49
N TYR A 637 -15.45 -7.18 -0.43
CA TYR A 637 -16.66 -6.42 -0.78
C TYR A 637 -16.48 -5.41 -1.93
N PRO A 638 -15.70 -5.71 -3.00
CA PRO A 638 -15.37 -4.71 -4.03
C PRO A 638 -16.62 -4.18 -4.77
N ASP A 639 -17.61 -5.04 -5.00
CA ASP A 639 -18.83 -4.67 -5.73
C ASP A 639 -19.81 -3.82 -4.91
N MET A 640 -19.83 -4.00 -3.58
CA MET A 640 -20.64 -3.17 -2.69
C MET A 640 -20.00 -1.80 -2.49
N LEU A 641 -18.68 -1.77 -2.28
CA LEU A 641 -17.92 -0.53 -2.02
C LEU A 641 -18.02 0.49 -3.16
N LYS A 642 -18.11 0.02 -4.41
CA LYS A 642 -18.24 0.89 -5.60
C LYS A 642 -19.68 1.33 -5.91
N LYS A 643 -20.68 0.89 -5.12
CA LYS A 643 -22.11 1.17 -5.35
C LYS A 643 -22.80 1.85 -4.17
N THR A 644 -22.36 1.54 -2.96
CA THR A 644 -23.04 1.87 -1.71
C THR A 644 -22.13 2.68 -0.80
N VAL A 645 -22.69 3.74 -0.21
CA VAL A 645 -21.96 4.53 0.80
C VAL A 645 -21.91 3.73 2.10
N LEU A 646 -20.68 3.50 2.58
CA LEU A 646 -20.38 2.75 3.80
C LEU A 646 -20.19 3.68 5.01
N TRP A 647 -20.83 3.34 6.12
CA TRP A 647 -20.78 4.05 7.40
C TRP A 647 -20.33 3.11 8.53
N PRO A 648 -19.04 3.15 8.92
CA PRO A 648 -18.50 2.29 9.96
C PRO A 648 -18.49 2.96 11.34
N THR A 649 -18.52 2.15 12.39
CA THR A 649 -18.00 2.50 13.73
C THR A 649 -16.68 1.79 13.98
N LEU A 650 -15.87 2.32 14.89
CA LEU A 650 -14.63 1.68 15.36
C LEU A 650 -14.97 0.52 16.33
N GLY A 651 -14.37 -0.65 16.12
CA GLY A 651 -14.36 -1.77 17.07
C GLY A 651 -13.04 -1.93 17.80
N ASN A 652 -12.98 -2.87 18.74
CA ASN A 652 -11.77 -3.06 19.55
C ASN A 652 -10.61 -3.66 18.75
N HIS A 653 -10.88 -4.41 17.67
CA HIS A 653 -9.83 -4.90 16.79
C HIS A 653 -9.29 -3.81 15.86
N ASP A 654 -10.11 -2.82 15.52
CA ASP A 654 -9.68 -1.66 14.73
C ASP A 654 -8.75 -0.74 15.57
N GLY A 655 -9.04 -0.58 16.87
CA GLY A 655 -8.26 0.24 17.81
C GLY A 655 -6.86 -0.28 18.17
N PHE A 656 -6.44 -1.46 17.69
CA PHE A 656 -5.05 -1.91 17.90
C PHE A 656 -4.04 -1.12 17.06
N SER A 657 -4.46 -0.56 15.93
CA SER A 657 -3.62 0.23 15.03
C SER A 657 -4.17 1.62 14.70
N ALA A 658 -5.36 1.96 15.19
CA ALA A 658 -5.95 3.30 15.11
C ALA A 658 -6.03 3.95 16.50
N ASP A 659 -6.08 5.29 16.54
CA ASP A 659 -6.25 6.07 17.77
C ASP A 659 -7.30 7.16 17.54
N SER A 660 -8.37 7.12 18.33
CA SER A 660 -9.53 8.02 18.22
C SER A 660 -9.28 9.42 18.76
N ALA A 661 -8.33 9.58 19.67
CA ALA A 661 -7.99 10.90 20.22
C ALA A 661 -7.16 11.71 19.21
N THR A 662 -6.27 11.05 18.47
CA THR A 662 -5.46 11.68 17.41
C THR A 662 -6.09 11.57 16.03
N GLN A 663 -7.08 10.68 15.83
CA GLN A 663 -7.69 10.34 14.53
C GLN A 663 -6.62 9.92 13.52
N THR A 664 -5.76 8.99 13.94
CA THR A 664 -4.65 8.48 13.12
C THR A 664 -4.69 6.97 13.04
N GLY A 665 -4.14 6.42 11.97
CA GLY A 665 -4.02 4.99 11.75
C GLY A 665 -5.06 4.47 10.76
N PRO A 666 -4.99 3.19 10.38
CA PRO A 666 -5.64 2.70 9.16
C PRO A 666 -7.14 2.95 9.07
N TYR A 667 -7.89 2.84 10.18
CA TYR A 667 -9.32 3.17 10.20
C TYR A 667 -9.60 4.62 9.76
N TYR A 668 -8.88 5.58 10.33
CA TYR A 668 -9.03 7.01 10.01
C TYR A 668 -8.39 7.38 8.67
N ASP A 669 -7.39 6.62 8.22
CA ASP A 669 -6.74 6.86 6.93
C ASP A 669 -7.64 6.42 5.77
N ILE A 670 -8.47 5.40 5.92
CA ILE A 670 -9.27 4.82 4.81
C ILE A 670 -10.72 5.30 4.75
N PHE A 671 -11.31 5.65 5.90
CA PHE A 671 -12.68 6.17 5.96
C PHE A 671 -12.68 7.69 6.01
N SER A 672 -13.68 8.32 5.38
CA SER A 672 -13.91 9.77 5.51
C SER A 672 -15.23 9.99 6.22
N LEU A 673 -15.17 10.49 7.45
CA LEU A 673 -16.32 10.57 8.34
C LEU A 673 -16.64 12.05 8.67
N PRO A 674 -17.92 12.39 8.94
CA PRO A 674 -18.30 13.77 9.15
C PRO A 674 -17.75 14.29 10.47
N THR A 675 -17.08 15.45 10.41
CA THR A 675 -16.60 16.17 11.60
C THR A 675 -17.36 17.49 11.80
N ALA A 676 -17.93 18.03 10.72
CA ALA A 676 -18.58 19.32 10.66
C ALA A 676 -20.08 19.21 10.34
N ALA A 677 -20.69 18.04 10.59
CA ALA A 677 -22.09 17.73 10.26
C ALA A 677 -22.39 17.87 8.75
N GLU A 678 -21.44 17.48 7.90
CA GLU A 678 -21.53 17.57 6.45
C GLU A 678 -22.73 16.78 5.89
N ALA A 679 -23.12 15.70 6.58
CA ALA A 679 -24.18 14.80 6.18
C ALA A 679 -25.45 14.91 7.04
N GLY A 680 -25.55 15.87 7.97
CA GLY A 680 -26.67 16.02 8.90
C GLY A 680 -26.23 16.05 10.37
N GLY A 681 -27.18 16.33 11.26
CA GLY A 681 -26.92 16.41 12.71
C GLY A 681 -26.10 17.62 13.18
N VAL A 682 -25.41 17.46 14.30
CA VAL A 682 -24.57 18.47 14.97
C VAL A 682 -23.09 18.11 14.85
N ALA A 683 -22.25 19.09 14.53
CA ALA A 683 -20.81 18.88 14.39
C ALA A 683 -20.18 18.37 15.70
N SER A 684 -19.57 17.19 15.65
CA SER A 684 -18.79 16.59 16.74
C SER A 684 -17.37 17.15 16.82
N GLY A 685 -16.83 17.62 15.69
CA GLY A 685 -15.44 18.04 15.56
C GLY A 685 -14.43 16.88 15.50
N THR A 686 -14.91 15.64 15.33
CA THR A 686 -14.08 14.42 15.28
C THR A 686 -14.76 13.35 14.44
N GLU A 687 -13.98 12.48 13.81
CA GLU A 687 -14.42 11.30 13.05
C GLU A 687 -14.76 10.10 13.97
N ALA A 688 -14.35 10.13 15.24
CA ALA A 688 -14.56 9.03 16.19
C ALA A 688 -16.04 8.79 16.52
N TYR A 689 -16.84 9.86 16.55
CA TYR A 689 -18.28 9.78 16.77
C TYR A 689 -18.96 10.93 16.02
N TYR A 690 -20.08 10.62 15.36
CA TYR A 690 -20.71 11.52 14.41
C TYR A 690 -22.17 11.11 14.15
N SER A 691 -22.90 11.95 13.44
CA SER A 691 -24.26 11.67 13.00
C SER A 691 -24.47 12.08 11.54
N PHE A 692 -25.51 11.54 10.92
CA PHE A 692 -25.90 11.88 9.56
C PHE A 692 -27.41 11.65 9.35
N ASP A 693 -27.98 12.34 8.38
CA ASP A 693 -29.37 12.21 7.98
C ASP A 693 -29.48 11.52 6.62
N TYR A 694 -30.44 10.61 6.47
CA TYR A 694 -30.81 10.01 5.19
C TYR A 694 -32.34 9.99 5.08
N GLY A 695 -32.90 10.88 4.26
CA GLY A 695 -34.35 11.03 4.16
C GLY A 695 -34.94 11.43 5.51
N ASN A 696 -35.92 10.67 6.01
CA ASN A 696 -36.54 10.87 7.31
C ASN A 696 -35.88 10.08 8.47
N ILE A 697 -34.63 9.65 8.29
CA ILE A 697 -33.86 8.87 9.27
C ILE A 697 -32.66 9.67 9.75
N HIS A 698 -32.48 9.73 11.07
CA HIS A 698 -31.29 10.26 11.72
C HIS A 698 -30.46 9.11 12.30
N PHE A 699 -29.19 9.04 11.89
CA PHE A 699 -28.24 8.04 12.36
C PHE A 699 -27.23 8.66 13.33
N ILE A 700 -26.92 7.91 14.40
CA ILE A 700 -25.92 8.28 15.40
C ILE A 700 -24.88 7.16 15.47
N VAL A 701 -23.61 7.54 15.37
CA VAL A 701 -22.47 6.61 15.41
C VAL A 701 -21.59 6.97 16.60
N LEU A 702 -21.38 6.03 17.52
CA LEU A 702 -20.60 6.24 18.74
C LEU A 702 -19.39 5.32 18.80
N ASP A 703 -18.25 5.89 19.21
CA ASP A 703 -17.08 5.09 19.61
C ASP A 703 -17.28 4.55 21.03
N SER A 704 -17.60 3.26 21.10
CA SER A 704 -17.76 2.53 22.35
C SER A 704 -16.47 1.91 22.88
N HIS A 705 -15.34 2.03 22.18
CA HIS A 705 -14.07 1.41 22.54
C HIS A 705 -13.13 2.38 23.26
N GLU A 706 -12.65 3.42 22.56
CA GLU A 706 -11.56 4.27 23.06
C GLU A 706 -12.06 5.57 23.70
N THR A 707 -13.14 6.13 23.16
CA THR A 707 -13.70 7.41 23.60
C THR A 707 -14.36 7.28 24.98
N ASP A 708 -14.19 8.32 25.81
CA ASP A 708 -14.74 8.39 27.17
C ASP A 708 -16.28 8.33 27.19
N ARG A 709 -16.83 7.28 27.81
CA ARG A 709 -18.28 7.01 27.96
C ARG A 709 -18.85 7.48 29.30
N SER A 710 -18.11 8.25 30.08
CA SER A 710 -18.60 8.78 31.36
C SER A 710 -19.64 9.88 31.17
N VAL A 711 -20.58 9.99 32.11
CA VAL A 711 -21.59 11.06 32.09
C VAL A 711 -20.93 12.43 32.11
N GLY A 712 -21.25 13.27 31.11
CA GLY A 712 -20.67 14.59 30.93
C GLY A 712 -19.35 14.60 30.15
N SER A 713 -18.91 13.47 29.58
CA SER A 713 -17.81 13.42 28.62
C SER A 713 -18.16 14.22 27.35
N ALA A 714 -17.15 14.47 26.51
CA ALA A 714 -17.35 15.20 25.26
C ALA A 714 -18.35 14.49 24.33
N MET A 715 -18.21 13.17 24.16
CA MET A 715 -19.10 12.36 23.32
C MET A 715 -20.54 12.39 23.83
N LEU A 716 -20.77 12.18 25.13
CA LEU A 716 -22.14 12.14 25.65
C LEU A 716 -22.81 13.53 25.69
N THR A 717 -22.02 14.59 25.92
CA THR A 717 -22.52 15.97 25.82
C THR A 717 -22.90 16.33 24.38
N TRP A 718 -22.10 15.88 23.41
CA TRP A 718 -22.41 16.02 21.99
C TRP A 718 -23.66 15.22 21.62
N LEU A 719 -23.77 13.96 22.05
CA LEU A 719 -24.93 13.09 21.79
C LEU A 719 -26.25 13.74 22.27
N GLU A 720 -26.27 14.27 23.49
CA GLU A 720 -27.44 15.01 24.00
C GLU A 720 -27.78 16.22 23.12
N SER A 721 -26.76 16.94 22.63
CA SER A 721 -26.95 18.13 21.79
C SER A 721 -27.46 17.79 20.40
N ASP A 722 -26.97 16.69 19.82
CA ASP A 722 -27.36 16.16 18.52
C ASP A 722 -28.81 15.68 18.55
N LEU A 723 -29.15 14.82 19.51
CA LEU A 723 -30.51 14.35 19.74
C LEU A 723 -31.50 15.48 20.05
N ALA A 724 -31.08 16.50 20.79
CA ALA A 724 -31.92 17.67 21.06
C ALA A 724 -32.19 18.54 19.82
N ALA A 725 -31.30 18.50 18.83
CA ALA A 725 -31.43 19.23 17.58
C ALA A 725 -32.21 18.44 16.51
N ASN A 726 -32.28 17.12 16.64
CA ASN A 726 -32.92 16.23 15.70
C ASN A 726 -34.46 16.37 15.69
N ALA A 727 -35.04 16.26 14.50
CA ALA A 727 -36.48 16.22 14.27
C ALA A 727 -36.91 15.17 13.22
N GLN A 728 -36.00 14.28 12.79
CA GLN A 728 -36.32 13.18 11.87
C GLN A 728 -37.31 12.19 12.49
N ASP A 729 -38.11 11.53 11.65
CA ASP A 729 -39.11 10.57 12.12
C ASP A 729 -38.44 9.37 12.80
N TRP A 730 -37.37 8.85 12.20
CA TRP A 730 -36.62 7.69 12.71
C TRP A 730 -35.30 8.09 13.33
N VAL A 731 -34.96 7.48 14.47
CA VAL A 731 -33.66 7.65 15.10
C VAL A 731 -33.02 6.30 15.36
N ILE A 732 -31.90 6.03 14.69
CA ILE A 732 -31.15 4.78 14.78
C ILE A 732 -29.74 5.09 15.27
N ALA A 733 -29.33 4.45 16.37
CA ALA A 733 -27.98 4.62 16.92
C ALA A 733 -27.18 3.32 16.80
N PHE A 734 -25.89 3.40 16.48
CA PHE A 734 -25.04 2.21 16.43
C PHE A 734 -23.61 2.45 16.87
N TRP A 735 -23.00 1.38 17.37
CA TRP A 735 -21.64 1.35 17.94
C TRP A 735 -21.17 -0.12 18.04
N HIS A 736 -19.99 -0.38 18.61
CA HIS A 736 -19.43 -1.73 18.67
C HIS A 736 -19.91 -2.58 19.88
N HIS A 737 -19.71 -2.12 21.12
CA HIS A 737 -19.94 -2.92 22.33
C HIS A 737 -21.42 -2.94 22.80
N PRO A 738 -22.12 -4.09 22.80
CA PRO A 738 -23.57 -4.15 23.03
C PRO A 738 -23.97 -3.91 24.50
N PRO A 739 -24.95 -3.03 24.80
CA PRO A 739 -25.39 -2.74 26.17
C PRO A 739 -26.08 -3.93 26.86
N TYR A 740 -26.62 -4.84 26.05
CA TYR A 740 -27.23 -6.09 26.47
C TYR A 740 -26.71 -7.21 25.58
N SER A 741 -25.98 -8.15 26.17
CA SER A 741 -25.59 -9.41 25.54
C SER A 741 -25.25 -10.45 26.60
N LYS A 742 -25.53 -11.72 26.29
CA LYS A 742 -24.97 -12.91 26.94
C LYS A 742 -24.45 -13.91 25.90
N GLY A 743 -23.99 -13.42 24.75
CA GLY A 743 -23.30 -14.17 23.70
C GLY A 743 -21.86 -14.46 24.09
N SER A 744 -20.91 -14.23 23.18
CA SER A 744 -19.48 -14.31 23.50
C SER A 744 -19.00 -13.31 24.52
N HIS A 745 -19.79 -12.28 24.76
CA HIS A 745 -19.51 -11.20 25.70
C HIS A 745 -20.67 -11.05 26.67
N ASP A 746 -20.33 -10.79 27.92
CA ASP A 746 -21.27 -10.68 29.03
C ASP A 746 -21.36 -9.22 29.50
N SER A 747 -22.46 -8.60 29.10
CA SER A 747 -22.81 -7.21 29.43
C SER A 747 -23.01 -6.93 30.94
N ASP A 748 -23.00 -7.93 31.83
CA ASP A 748 -23.00 -7.71 33.30
C ASP A 748 -21.58 -7.65 33.90
N THR A 749 -20.55 -7.96 33.11
CA THR A 749 -19.17 -8.10 33.63
C THR A 749 -18.13 -7.28 32.90
N GLU A 750 -18.42 -6.82 31.68
CA GLU A 750 -17.48 -6.08 30.84
C GLU A 750 -17.78 -4.58 30.89
N THR A 751 -16.73 -3.77 31.13
CA THR A 751 -16.86 -2.36 31.50
C THR A 751 -17.51 -1.54 30.39
N GLU A 752 -17.06 -1.73 29.15
CA GLU A 752 -17.51 -1.01 27.96
C GLU A 752 -19.02 -1.21 27.76
N LEU A 753 -19.48 -2.47 27.80
CA LEU A 753 -20.89 -2.84 27.64
C LEU A 753 -21.74 -2.28 28.81
N MET A 754 -21.22 -2.36 30.04
CA MET A 754 -21.87 -1.81 31.22
C MET A 754 -22.02 -0.29 31.15
N GLU A 755 -21.00 0.42 30.70
CA GLU A 755 -21.00 1.89 30.56
C GLU A 755 -21.97 2.34 29.46
N MET A 756 -22.00 1.64 28.31
CA MET A 756 -23.00 1.89 27.28
C MET A 756 -24.41 1.72 27.85
N ARG A 757 -24.68 0.65 28.62
CA ARG A 757 -25.97 0.45 29.27
C ARG A 757 -26.31 1.52 30.32
N GLN A 758 -25.35 1.90 31.16
CA GLN A 758 -25.59 2.76 32.32
C GLN A 758 -25.60 4.26 32.00
N ASN A 759 -24.81 4.68 31.00
CA ASN A 759 -24.58 6.10 30.72
C ASN A 759 -25.19 6.54 29.39
N VAL A 760 -25.26 5.65 28.38
CA VAL A 760 -25.77 6.01 27.04
C VAL A 760 -27.26 5.72 26.92
N ILE A 761 -27.73 4.52 27.29
CA ILE A 761 -29.16 4.17 27.15
C ILE A 761 -30.12 5.14 27.85
N PRO A 762 -29.84 5.70 29.05
CA PRO A 762 -30.70 6.73 29.63
C PRO A 762 -30.87 7.97 28.74
N ILE A 763 -29.80 8.41 28.06
CA ILE A 763 -29.86 9.52 27.10
C ILE A 763 -30.75 9.13 25.93
N LEU A 764 -30.57 7.94 25.37
CA LEU A 764 -31.37 7.48 24.23
C LEU A 764 -32.87 7.35 24.57
N ASP A 765 -33.20 6.88 25.77
CA ASP A 765 -34.58 6.83 26.28
C ASP A 765 -35.20 8.24 26.40
N ASP A 766 -34.45 9.21 26.94
CA ASP A 766 -34.91 10.59 27.16
C ASP A 766 -35.19 11.34 25.84
N TYR A 767 -34.54 10.96 24.75
CA TYR A 767 -34.69 11.61 23.44
C TYR A 767 -35.48 10.78 22.41
N GLY A 768 -35.90 9.56 22.76
CA GLY A 768 -36.82 8.77 21.95
C GLY A 768 -36.19 8.06 20.75
N VAL A 769 -35.03 7.45 20.96
CA VAL A 769 -34.39 6.57 19.97
C VAL A 769 -35.26 5.36 19.66
N ASP A 770 -35.21 4.86 18.43
CA ASP A 770 -36.04 3.75 17.97
C ASP A 770 -35.33 2.40 18.04
N LEU A 771 -34.09 2.38 17.56
CA LEU A 771 -33.30 1.17 17.38
C LEU A 771 -31.85 1.43 17.74
N THR A 772 -31.25 0.49 18.45
CA THR A 772 -29.79 0.45 18.62
C THR A 772 -29.19 -0.81 18.01
N LEU A 773 -28.07 -0.66 17.30
CA LEU A 773 -27.35 -1.76 16.66
C LEU A 773 -25.94 -1.87 17.25
N ALA A 774 -25.49 -3.08 17.58
CA ALA A 774 -24.14 -3.33 18.07
C ALA A 774 -23.54 -4.65 17.57
N GLY A 775 -22.20 -4.73 17.52
CA GLY A 775 -21.44 -5.91 17.14
C GLY A 775 -20.85 -6.63 18.36
N HIS A 776 -19.56 -6.98 18.29
CA HIS A 776 -18.67 -7.49 19.34
C HIS A 776 -19.02 -8.88 19.88
N SER A 777 -20.28 -9.08 20.27
CA SER A 777 -20.78 -10.41 20.59
C SER A 777 -21.07 -11.17 19.30
N HIS A 778 -20.36 -12.28 19.09
CA HIS A 778 -20.39 -13.08 17.86
C HIS A 778 -21.63 -13.99 17.81
N SER A 779 -22.79 -13.36 17.93
CA SER A 779 -24.12 -13.95 17.87
C SER A 779 -25.12 -12.91 17.40
N TYR A 780 -26.29 -13.37 16.96
CA TYR A 780 -27.45 -12.50 16.77
C TYR A 780 -28.29 -12.49 18.04
N GLU A 781 -28.56 -11.32 18.62
CA GLU A 781 -29.51 -11.17 19.73
C GLU A 781 -30.44 -9.98 19.45
N ARG A 782 -31.72 -10.11 19.80
CA ARG A 782 -32.70 -9.03 19.65
C ARG A 782 -33.55 -8.90 20.90
N SER A 783 -33.69 -7.68 21.40
CA SER A 783 -34.54 -7.37 22.54
C SER A 783 -36.03 -7.32 22.21
N LYS A 784 -36.83 -7.38 23.26
CA LYS A 784 -38.20 -6.85 23.28
C LYS A 784 -38.17 -5.33 23.09
N LEU A 785 -39.32 -4.69 22.92
CA LEU A 785 -39.41 -3.24 23.08
C LEU A 785 -39.34 -2.90 24.57
N ILE A 786 -38.22 -2.33 25.02
CA ILE A 786 -37.94 -2.08 26.43
C ILE A 786 -37.68 -0.61 26.72
N GLU A 787 -37.83 -0.21 27.98
CA GLU A 787 -37.48 1.13 28.47
C GLU A 787 -37.00 1.04 29.93
N GLY A 788 -36.05 1.88 30.32
CA GLY A 788 -35.77 2.11 31.73
C GLY A 788 -34.94 1.02 32.42
N HIS A 789 -34.25 0.16 31.69
CA HIS A 789 -33.39 -0.89 32.25
C HIS A 789 -31.90 -0.55 32.13
N TYR A 790 -31.28 -0.02 33.19
CA TYR A 790 -29.86 0.39 33.15
C TYR A 790 -28.94 -0.45 34.04
N GLY A 791 -29.52 -1.36 34.83
CA GLY A 791 -28.78 -2.26 35.73
C GLY A 791 -28.45 -3.60 35.08
N ASP A 792 -27.86 -4.50 35.86
CA ASP A 792 -27.54 -5.85 35.41
C ASP A 792 -28.79 -6.64 34.99
N SER A 793 -28.59 -7.69 34.21
CA SER A 793 -29.65 -8.60 33.73
C SER A 793 -30.62 -9.04 34.83
N SER A 794 -30.12 -9.31 36.04
CA SER A 794 -30.92 -9.75 37.19
C SER A 794 -31.91 -8.70 37.74
N THR A 795 -31.75 -7.44 37.34
CA THR A 795 -32.61 -6.33 37.77
C THR A 795 -33.77 -6.04 36.80
N PHE A 796 -33.80 -6.72 35.65
CA PHE A 796 -34.87 -6.58 34.68
C PHE A 796 -36.21 -7.08 35.26
N VAL A 797 -37.25 -6.26 35.12
CA VAL A 797 -38.59 -6.56 35.62
C VAL A 797 -39.64 -6.31 34.53
N PRO A 798 -40.79 -7.01 34.55
CA PRO A 798 -41.81 -6.89 33.48
C PRO A 798 -42.36 -5.48 33.25
N THR A 799 -42.21 -4.55 34.19
CA THR A 799 -42.64 -3.16 34.01
C THR A 799 -41.73 -2.36 33.07
N MET A 800 -40.54 -2.89 32.73
CA MET A 800 -39.62 -2.33 31.75
C MET A 800 -39.91 -2.82 30.33
N GLU A 801 -40.81 -3.79 30.16
CA GLU A 801 -41.29 -4.23 28.84
C GLU A 801 -42.41 -3.28 28.39
N LYS A 802 -42.15 -2.42 27.38
CA LYS A 802 -43.20 -1.66 26.70
C LYS A 802 -44.07 -2.57 25.86
N ASP A 803 -43.41 -3.49 25.17
CA ASP A 803 -44.02 -4.60 24.48
C ASP A 803 -43.10 -5.83 24.57
N GLY A 804 -43.61 -6.90 25.18
CA GLY A 804 -42.90 -8.19 25.32
C GLY A 804 -43.23 -9.21 24.23
N GLY A 805 -44.00 -8.81 23.20
CA GLY A 805 -44.35 -9.61 22.04
C GLY A 805 -43.16 -9.86 21.10
N ASP A 806 -43.42 -10.57 20.00
CA ASP A 806 -42.40 -10.92 19.01
C ASP A 806 -42.04 -9.78 18.07
N GLY A 807 -42.87 -8.73 18.00
CA GLY A 807 -42.72 -7.60 17.09
C GLY A 807 -43.08 -7.95 15.65
N ARG A 808 -43.73 -9.10 15.39
CA ARG A 808 -44.07 -9.57 14.04
C ARG A 808 -45.52 -9.29 13.75
N GLU A 809 -45.80 -8.72 12.59
CA GLU A 809 -47.16 -8.41 12.14
C GLU A 809 -48.03 -9.67 12.00
N ASP A 810 -47.44 -10.78 11.55
CA ASP A 810 -48.10 -12.09 11.45
C ASP A 810 -48.15 -12.88 12.78
N GLY A 811 -47.55 -12.32 13.84
CA GLY A 811 -47.38 -12.92 15.15
C GLY A 811 -48.22 -12.24 16.22
N ASN A 812 -47.57 -11.58 17.18
CA ASN A 812 -48.24 -10.83 18.24
C ASN A 812 -48.51 -9.36 17.89
N GLY A 813 -48.14 -8.93 16.68
CA GLY A 813 -48.24 -7.57 16.19
C GLY A 813 -46.88 -6.88 16.16
N ALA A 814 -46.75 -5.88 15.30
CA ALA A 814 -45.59 -4.99 15.28
C ALA A 814 -45.46 -4.21 16.59
N TYR A 815 -44.24 -3.77 16.91
CA TYR A 815 -44.00 -2.85 18.01
C TYR A 815 -44.58 -1.47 17.66
N MET A 816 -45.56 -1.04 18.44
CA MET A 816 -46.28 0.22 18.20
C MET A 816 -45.69 1.36 19.03
N LYS A 817 -45.28 2.43 18.34
CA LYS A 817 -44.90 3.70 18.95
C LYS A 817 -45.92 4.79 18.58
N PRO A 818 -46.62 5.41 19.54
CA PRO A 818 -47.73 6.31 19.23
C PRO A 818 -47.30 7.61 18.54
N THR A 819 -46.04 8.00 18.63
CA THR A 819 -45.53 9.25 18.03
C THR A 819 -44.74 8.96 16.76
N LEU A 820 -44.96 9.74 15.70
CA LEU A 820 -44.23 9.61 14.42
C LEU A 820 -42.75 10.03 14.55
N GLY A 821 -42.50 11.16 15.20
CA GLY A 821 -41.15 11.67 15.46
C GLY A 821 -40.49 11.09 16.72
N PRO A 822 -39.34 11.66 17.15
CA PRO A 822 -38.65 11.24 18.37
C PRO A 822 -39.53 11.57 19.59
N ALA A 823 -39.73 10.58 20.45
CA ALA A 823 -40.55 10.70 21.64
C ALA A 823 -39.95 9.96 22.83
N ALA A 824 -39.66 10.72 23.88
CA ALA A 824 -39.06 10.20 25.10
C ALA A 824 -39.87 9.02 25.67
N HIS A 825 -39.17 7.98 26.11
CA HIS A 825 -39.75 6.87 26.86
C HIS A 825 -40.81 6.04 26.10
N GLU A 826 -40.77 6.02 24.76
CA GLU A 826 -41.56 5.07 23.94
C GLU A 826 -40.86 3.71 23.76
N GLY A 827 -39.66 3.56 24.32
CA GLY A 827 -38.88 2.32 24.35
C GLY A 827 -37.99 2.13 23.12
N ILE A 828 -37.02 1.24 23.24
CA ILE A 828 -35.98 0.97 22.24
C ILE A 828 -35.95 -0.54 21.97
N VAL A 829 -35.71 -0.92 20.70
CA VAL A 829 -35.29 -2.29 20.37
C VAL A 829 -33.77 -2.30 20.23
N HIS A 830 -33.10 -3.19 20.96
CA HIS A 830 -31.65 -3.39 20.91
C HIS A 830 -31.35 -4.66 20.10
N THR A 831 -30.49 -4.54 19.10
CA THR A 831 -30.06 -5.66 18.25
C THR A 831 -28.54 -5.79 18.29
N VAL A 832 -28.07 -7.00 18.58
CA VAL A 832 -26.67 -7.43 18.49
C VAL A 832 -26.52 -8.27 17.23
N ALA A 833 -25.58 -7.89 16.35
CA ALA A 833 -25.34 -8.54 15.07
C ALA A 833 -23.84 -8.63 14.75
N GLY A 834 -23.05 -9.14 15.71
CA GLY A 834 -21.60 -9.29 15.59
C GLY A 834 -21.14 -10.60 14.95
N ASN A 835 -21.98 -11.19 14.12
CA ASN A 835 -21.88 -12.58 13.64
C ASN A 835 -21.74 -12.69 12.12
N ALA A 836 -21.19 -11.65 11.47
CA ALA A 836 -21.08 -11.61 10.01
C ALA A 836 -19.89 -12.42 9.45
N SER A 837 -18.91 -12.79 10.28
CA SER A 837 -17.77 -13.61 9.83
C SER A 837 -17.27 -14.67 10.82
N SER A 838 -17.76 -14.63 12.05
CA SER A 838 -17.42 -15.56 13.12
C SER A 838 -18.60 -15.80 14.06
N LEU A 839 -18.52 -16.88 14.82
CA LEU A 839 -19.48 -17.23 15.88
C LEU A 839 -18.78 -17.42 17.20
N GLY A 840 -19.46 -17.03 18.26
CA GLY A 840 -19.01 -17.11 19.64
C GLY A 840 -19.99 -17.90 20.50
N GLY A 841 -19.49 -18.49 21.59
CA GLY A 841 -20.33 -19.20 22.56
C GLY A 841 -20.92 -18.24 23.60
N GLY A 842 -21.91 -18.67 24.37
CA GLY A 842 -22.51 -17.85 25.42
C GLY A 842 -23.76 -18.49 25.99
N PRO A 843 -24.24 -18.08 27.17
CA PRO A 843 -25.53 -18.53 27.68
C PRO A 843 -26.72 -18.12 26.80
N LEU A 844 -26.62 -17.04 26.01
CA LEU A 844 -27.66 -16.48 25.12
C LEU A 844 -29.02 -16.36 25.83
N ASN A 845 -29.00 -15.88 27.07
CA ASN A 845 -30.16 -15.89 27.96
C ASN A 845 -30.39 -14.55 28.68
N HIS A 846 -29.91 -13.44 28.10
CA HIS A 846 -30.17 -12.12 28.66
C HIS A 846 -31.70 -11.89 28.67
N PRO A 847 -32.33 -11.53 29.82
CA PRO A 847 -33.79 -11.56 29.98
C PRO A 847 -34.54 -10.49 29.17
N VAL A 848 -33.83 -9.48 28.68
CA VAL A 848 -34.37 -8.48 27.75
C VAL A 848 -34.55 -9.02 26.33
N MET A 849 -33.80 -10.08 25.98
CA MET A 849 -33.83 -10.64 24.64
C MET A 849 -35.13 -11.39 24.40
N PHE A 850 -35.74 -11.11 23.26
CA PHE A 850 -36.81 -11.91 22.69
C PHE A 850 -36.20 -13.12 21.96
N GLU A 851 -35.17 -12.89 21.14
CA GLU A 851 -34.50 -13.91 20.34
C GLU A 851 -32.98 -13.84 20.53
N SER A 852 -32.31 -14.99 20.54
CA SER A 852 -30.85 -15.08 20.63
C SER A 852 -30.37 -16.33 19.90
N LEU A 853 -29.58 -16.14 18.84
CA LEU A 853 -29.15 -17.17 17.90
C LEU A 853 -27.63 -17.17 17.76
N ASN A 854 -27.04 -18.36 17.84
CA ASN A 854 -25.65 -18.58 17.49
C ASN A 854 -25.54 -19.09 16.04
N VAL A 855 -25.83 -18.21 15.08
CA VAL A 855 -25.92 -18.51 13.64
C VAL A 855 -25.23 -17.38 12.89
N LEU A 856 -24.46 -17.66 11.83
CA LEU A 856 -23.83 -16.61 11.01
C LEU A 856 -24.90 -15.82 10.27
N GLY A 857 -24.68 -14.53 10.03
CA GLY A 857 -25.63 -13.75 9.25
C GLY A 857 -25.42 -12.26 9.27
N SER A 858 -26.37 -11.53 8.69
CA SER A 858 -26.42 -10.07 8.72
C SER A 858 -27.87 -9.58 8.84
N VAL A 859 -28.04 -8.30 9.18
CA VAL A 859 -29.36 -7.68 9.32
C VAL A 859 -29.63 -6.78 8.13
N VAL A 860 -30.85 -6.83 7.62
CA VAL A 860 -31.38 -5.91 6.61
C VAL A 860 -32.44 -5.05 7.26
N LEU A 861 -32.30 -3.73 7.16
CA LEU A 861 -33.36 -2.80 7.56
C LEU A 861 -34.03 -2.25 6.31
N ASP A 862 -35.35 -2.36 6.26
CA ASP A 862 -36.19 -1.69 5.27
C ASP A 862 -37.02 -0.64 6.01
N VAL A 863 -36.78 0.64 5.71
CA VAL A 863 -37.50 1.77 6.30
C VAL A 863 -38.32 2.47 5.22
N PHE A 864 -39.61 2.65 5.48
CA PHE A 864 -40.50 3.39 4.59
C PHE A 864 -41.56 4.13 5.40
N GLY A 865 -41.64 5.45 5.22
CA GLY A 865 -42.59 6.29 5.96
C GLY A 865 -42.47 6.10 7.48
N ASN A 866 -43.54 5.62 8.09
CA ASN A 866 -43.64 5.35 9.52
C ASN A 866 -43.44 3.87 9.89
N ARG A 867 -42.93 3.05 8.96
CA ARG A 867 -42.62 1.63 9.15
C ARG A 867 -41.11 1.35 9.05
N LEU A 868 -40.59 0.58 10.01
CA LEU A 868 -39.24 0.01 9.97
C LEU A 868 -39.36 -1.49 10.16
N GLN A 869 -38.85 -2.27 9.20
CA GLN A 869 -38.68 -3.71 9.34
C GLN A 869 -37.20 -4.05 9.43
N ALA A 870 -36.86 -4.90 10.40
CA ALA A 870 -35.53 -5.46 10.54
C ALA A 870 -35.62 -6.97 10.30
N THR A 871 -34.80 -7.48 9.37
CA THR A 871 -34.78 -8.89 8.96
C THR A 871 -33.38 -9.44 9.16
N PHE A 872 -33.24 -10.48 9.99
CA PHE A 872 -31.99 -11.21 10.13
C PHE A 872 -31.96 -12.40 9.18
N ILE A 873 -31.00 -12.37 8.25
CA ILE A 873 -30.74 -13.44 7.29
C ILE A 873 -29.45 -14.16 7.66
N ASP A 874 -29.47 -15.48 7.57
CA ASP A 874 -28.25 -16.27 7.78
C ASP A 874 -27.33 -16.31 6.55
N ASP A 875 -26.17 -16.95 6.70
CA ASP A 875 -25.17 -17.19 5.65
C ASP A 875 -25.64 -18.05 4.47
N THR A 876 -26.90 -18.51 4.48
CA THR A 876 -27.56 -19.21 3.37
C THR A 876 -28.66 -18.39 2.70
N GLY A 877 -28.91 -17.16 3.18
CA GLY A 877 -30.02 -16.31 2.74
C GLY A 877 -31.37 -16.68 3.38
N THR A 878 -31.38 -17.56 4.39
CA THR A 878 -32.62 -17.93 5.09
C THR A 878 -32.96 -16.87 6.13
N VAL A 879 -34.17 -16.32 6.09
CA VAL A 879 -34.69 -15.46 7.16
C VAL A 879 -34.85 -16.27 8.45
N ARG A 880 -34.13 -15.88 9.49
CA ARG A 880 -34.13 -16.56 10.81
C ARG A 880 -34.95 -15.83 11.86
N ASP A 881 -34.97 -14.51 11.78
CA ASP A 881 -35.78 -13.65 12.62
C ASP A 881 -36.14 -12.38 11.85
N TYR A 882 -37.25 -11.77 12.23
CA TYR A 882 -37.63 -10.44 11.77
C TYR A 882 -38.58 -9.80 12.79
N TYR A 883 -38.65 -8.47 12.74
CA TYR A 883 -39.59 -7.67 13.52
C TYR A 883 -39.86 -6.33 12.83
N THR A 884 -40.95 -5.69 13.22
CA THR A 884 -41.42 -4.43 12.66
C THR A 884 -41.72 -3.43 13.78
N ILE A 885 -41.32 -2.18 13.58
CA ILE A 885 -41.72 -1.04 14.40
C ILE A 885 -42.62 -0.15 13.53
N ILE A 886 -43.78 0.26 14.06
CA ILE A 886 -44.70 1.19 13.40
C ILE A 886 -44.88 2.41 14.30
N LYS A 887 -44.65 3.60 13.73
CA LYS A 887 -44.75 4.89 14.42
C LYS A 887 -46.03 5.65 14.06
N GLY A 888 -46.52 6.47 14.98
CA GLY A 888 -47.68 7.34 14.74
C GLY A 888 -49.06 6.64 14.82
N PRO A 889 -50.15 7.37 14.53
CA PRO A 889 -51.49 6.80 14.53
C PRO A 889 -51.70 5.90 13.31
N LEU A 890 -52.26 4.69 13.52
CA LEU A 890 -52.70 3.81 12.43
C LEU A 890 -53.70 4.53 11.50
N CYS A 891 -53.55 4.33 10.20
CA CYS A 891 -54.33 5.00 9.17
C CYS A 891 -55.83 4.65 9.17
N ALA A 892 -56.63 5.53 8.56
CA ALA A 892 -58.09 5.39 8.51
C ALA A 892 -58.57 4.32 7.51
N THR A 893 -57.80 4.06 6.44
CA THR A 893 -58.03 3.04 5.41
C THR A 893 -56.70 2.47 4.92
N ASP A 894 -56.65 1.16 4.89
CA ASP A 894 -55.56 0.29 4.42
C ASP A 894 -56.31 -0.95 3.87
N THR A 895 -56.35 -1.07 2.54
CA THR A 895 -57.28 -1.92 1.80
C THR A 895 -56.84 -3.38 1.79
N ASP A 896 -55.54 -3.64 1.74
CA ASP A 896 -54.96 -4.98 1.72
C ASP A 896 -54.32 -5.40 3.05
N ALA A 897 -54.37 -4.51 4.04
CA ALA A 897 -53.96 -4.72 5.43
C ALA A 897 -52.44 -4.96 5.58
N ASP A 898 -51.63 -4.31 4.75
CA ASP A 898 -50.18 -4.39 4.78
C ASP A 898 -49.51 -3.34 5.69
N THR A 899 -50.33 -2.54 6.39
CA THR A 899 -49.96 -1.49 7.33
C THR A 899 -49.41 -0.21 6.71
N ILE A 900 -49.34 -0.15 5.37
CA ILE A 900 -49.19 1.08 4.61
C ILE A 900 -50.57 1.65 4.29
N CYS A 901 -50.68 2.97 4.26
CA CYS A 901 -51.95 3.63 4.03
C CYS A 901 -52.23 3.67 2.52
N ASP A 902 -53.46 3.41 2.06
CA ASP A 902 -53.83 3.40 0.62
C ASP A 902 -53.32 4.62 -0.20
N VAL A 903 -53.03 5.73 0.46
CA VAL A 903 -52.54 6.98 -0.14
C VAL A 903 -51.02 7.03 -0.35
N ASP A 904 -50.29 6.21 0.40
CA ASP A 904 -48.83 6.09 0.41
C ASP A 904 -48.38 4.69 -0.06
N ASP A 905 -49.33 3.81 -0.41
CA ASP A 905 -49.13 2.44 -0.85
C ASP A 905 -48.96 2.38 -2.39
N ASN A 906 -47.84 1.83 -2.86
CA ASN A 906 -47.55 1.65 -4.28
C ASN A 906 -48.22 0.39 -4.88
N CYS A 907 -48.83 -0.47 -4.07
CA CYS A 907 -49.81 -1.46 -4.51
C CYS A 907 -51.06 -1.53 -3.60
N PRO A 908 -51.97 -0.52 -3.63
CA PRO A 908 -53.13 -0.35 -2.72
C PRO A 908 -54.17 -1.49 -2.60
N SER A 909 -53.96 -2.60 -3.29
CA SER A 909 -54.88 -3.74 -3.29
C SER A 909 -54.16 -5.08 -3.20
N LEU A 910 -52.83 -5.09 -3.12
CA LEU A 910 -51.98 -6.27 -3.07
C LEU A 910 -50.95 -6.09 -1.96
N PHE A 911 -51.19 -6.78 -0.84
CA PHE A 911 -50.33 -6.77 0.34
C PHE A 911 -48.84 -6.78 -0.02
N ASN A 912 -48.18 -5.64 0.13
CA ASN A 912 -46.78 -5.44 -0.24
C ASN A 912 -46.08 -4.51 0.77
N PRO A 913 -45.95 -4.91 2.04
CA PRO A 913 -45.51 -4.04 3.13
C PRO A 913 -44.06 -3.52 3.00
N LEU A 914 -43.30 -4.05 2.02
CA LEU A 914 -41.94 -3.63 1.68
C LEU A 914 -41.90 -2.54 0.61
N GLN A 915 -43.00 -2.32 -0.11
CA GLN A 915 -43.18 -1.22 -1.06
C GLN A 915 -42.03 -1.14 -2.09
N LEU A 916 -41.52 -2.30 -2.50
CA LEU A 916 -40.46 -2.40 -3.51
C LEU A 916 -40.99 -1.86 -4.85
N ASP A 917 -40.17 -1.05 -5.50
CA ASP A 917 -40.45 -0.36 -6.76
C ASP A 917 -39.09 -0.19 -7.46
N ALA A 918 -38.69 -1.22 -8.19
CA ALA A 918 -37.32 -1.40 -8.67
C ALA A 918 -36.94 -0.44 -9.81
N ASP A 919 -37.91 0.11 -10.56
CA ASP A 919 -37.69 1.15 -11.56
C ASP A 919 -38.13 2.55 -11.16
N SER A 920 -38.72 2.69 -9.97
CA SER A 920 -39.09 3.96 -9.34
C SER A 920 -40.17 4.75 -10.10
N ASP A 921 -41.09 4.06 -10.77
CA ASP A 921 -42.19 4.68 -11.51
C ASP A 921 -43.41 5.03 -10.60
N GLY A 922 -43.40 4.53 -9.36
CA GLY A 922 -44.45 4.73 -8.35
C GLY A 922 -45.46 3.59 -8.25
N THR A 923 -45.32 2.53 -9.05
CA THR A 923 -46.09 1.28 -9.00
C THR A 923 -45.21 0.21 -8.36
N GLY A 924 -45.70 -0.52 -7.36
CA GLY A 924 -44.86 -1.52 -6.70
C GLY A 924 -44.63 -2.77 -7.56
N ASP A 925 -43.48 -3.42 -7.40
CA ASP A 925 -43.05 -4.62 -8.15
C ASP A 925 -44.11 -5.73 -8.18
N LEU A 926 -44.93 -5.82 -7.13
CA LEU A 926 -45.98 -6.84 -6.99
C LEU A 926 -47.23 -6.56 -7.83
N CYS A 927 -47.49 -5.31 -8.18
CA CYS A 927 -48.61 -4.86 -9.00
C CYS A 927 -48.21 -4.32 -10.36
N ASP A 928 -46.91 -4.20 -10.63
CA ASP A 928 -46.33 -3.76 -11.89
C ASP A 928 -46.21 -4.92 -12.91
N VAL A 929 -46.57 -4.63 -14.18
CA VAL A 929 -46.46 -5.56 -15.31
C VAL A 929 -45.02 -5.59 -15.87
N CYS A 930 -44.28 -4.49 -15.70
CA CYS A 930 -42.92 -4.29 -16.17
C CYS A 930 -42.00 -3.78 -15.05
N PRO A 931 -41.72 -4.58 -13.99
CA PRO A 931 -41.08 -4.14 -12.73
C PRO A 931 -39.64 -3.61 -12.79
N ASN A 932 -39.08 -3.44 -13.98
CA ASN A 932 -37.71 -2.94 -14.18
C ASN A 932 -37.65 -1.95 -15.35
N ASP A 933 -38.79 -1.44 -15.79
CA ASP A 933 -38.94 -0.55 -16.93
C ASP A 933 -39.95 0.56 -16.59
N PRO A 934 -39.48 1.77 -16.24
CA PRO A 934 -40.33 2.87 -15.79
C PRO A 934 -41.18 3.47 -16.93
N THR A 935 -40.99 3.00 -18.17
CA THR A 935 -41.82 3.37 -19.31
C THR A 935 -43.01 2.45 -19.52
N ASP A 936 -42.98 1.27 -18.89
CA ASP A 936 -44.11 0.38 -18.73
C ASP A 936 -44.68 -0.16 -20.07
N ASP A 937 -45.74 -0.97 -20.05
CA ASP A 937 -46.45 -1.44 -21.26
C ASP A 937 -47.55 -0.43 -21.66
N VAL A 938 -47.14 0.69 -22.27
CA VAL A 938 -47.99 1.86 -22.58
C VAL A 938 -49.21 1.49 -23.44
N ASP A 939 -49.05 0.55 -24.38
CA ASP A 939 -50.10 0.21 -25.35
C ASP A 939 -50.79 -1.15 -25.10
N ALA A 940 -50.38 -1.83 -24.02
CA ALA A 940 -50.96 -3.06 -23.48
C ALA A 940 -50.84 -4.26 -24.43
N ASP A 941 -49.72 -4.38 -25.13
CA ASP A 941 -49.43 -5.46 -26.06
C ASP A 941 -48.57 -6.59 -25.46
N ALA A 942 -48.18 -6.44 -24.20
CA ALA A 942 -47.32 -7.31 -23.39
C ALA A 942 -45.82 -7.24 -23.72
N VAL A 943 -45.36 -6.14 -24.31
CA VAL A 943 -43.94 -5.81 -24.46
C VAL A 943 -43.64 -4.53 -23.69
N CYS A 944 -42.67 -4.56 -22.78
CA CYS A 944 -42.29 -3.39 -21.99
C CYS A 944 -41.62 -2.32 -22.88
N GLY A 945 -41.88 -1.04 -22.60
CA GLY A 945 -41.52 0.08 -23.47
C GLY A 945 -40.06 0.15 -23.93
N LEU A 946 -39.07 -0.22 -23.11
CA LEU A 946 -37.65 -0.26 -23.51
C LEU A 946 -37.34 -1.36 -24.52
N SER A 947 -38.18 -2.38 -24.61
CA SER A 947 -38.09 -3.49 -25.57
C SER A 947 -39.11 -3.38 -26.70
N ASP A 948 -39.95 -2.34 -26.68
CA ASP A 948 -41.02 -2.12 -27.64
C ASP A 948 -40.57 -1.18 -28.76
N ASN A 949 -40.52 -1.69 -29.99
CA ASN A 949 -40.20 -0.92 -31.18
C ASN A 949 -41.39 -0.12 -31.74
N CYS A 950 -42.58 -0.25 -31.14
CA CYS A 950 -43.73 0.61 -31.35
C CYS A 950 -44.48 0.98 -30.05
N PRO A 951 -43.86 1.80 -29.15
CA PRO A 951 -44.39 2.12 -27.80
C PRO A 951 -45.79 2.75 -27.67
N GLY A 952 -46.48 3.00 -28.78
CA GLY A 952 -47.84 3.53 -28.79
C GLY A 952 -48.77 2.83 -29.77
N VAL A 953 -48.33 1.72 -30.38
CA VAL A 953 -49.09 0.94 -31.37
C VAL A 953 -48.88 -0.56 -31.13
N PRO A 954 -49.89 -1.28 -30.62
CA PRO A 954 -49.72 -2.67 -30.21
C PRO A 954 -49.19 -3.57 -31.33
N ASN A 955 -48.01 -4.14 -31.12
CA ASN A 955 -47.36 -5.08 -32.02
C ASN A 955 -46.58 -6.17 -31.25
N PRO A 956 -47.28 -7.16 -30.64
CA PRO A 956 -46.65 -8.17 -29.80
C PRO A 956 -45.60 -9.05 -30.52
N GLY A 957 -45.57 -9.00 -31.86
CA GLY A 957 -44.61 -9.70 -32.70
C GLY A 957 -43.31 -8.94 -32.95
N GLN A 958 -43.26 -7.65 -32.61
CA GLN A 958 -42.10 -6.76 -32.73
C GLN A 958 -41.45 -6.82 -34.13
N GLU A 959 -42.27 -7.01 -35.17
CA GLU A 959 -41.77 -7.08 -36.55
C GLU A 959 -41.13 -5.74 -36.96
N ASN A 960 -39.95 -5.82 -37.58
CA ASN A 960 -39.20 -4.68 -38.10
C ASN A 960 -38.44 -5.16 -39.34
N ALA A 961 -39.05 -5.01 -40.52
CA ALA A 961 -38.64 -5.67 -41.75
C ALA A 961 -37.43 -5.03 -42.42
N ASP A 962 -37.14 -3.75 -42.16
CA ASP A 962 -35.96 -3.04 -42.67
C ASP A 962 -34.87 -2.77 -41.63
N GLY A 963 -35.16 -2.99 -40.36
CA GLY A 963 -34.23 -2.88 -39.24
C GLY A 963 -33.96 -1.44 -38.82
N ASP A 964 -34.87 -0.50 -39.08
CA ASP A 964 -34.77 0.88 -38.59
C ASP A 964 -35.22 0.98 -37.11
N ALA A 965 -35.40 2.20 -36.58
CA ALA A 965 -35.75 2.40 -35.18
C ALA A 965 -37.25 2.18 -34.85
N PHE A 966 -38.10 1.99 -35.86
CA PHE A 966 -39.54 1.84 -35.75
C PHE A 966 -39.96 0.42 -36.15
N GLY A 967 -40.91 -0.18 -35.43
CA GLY A 967 -41.52 -1.44 -35.85
C GLY A 967 -42.49 -1.24 -37.02
N ASP A 968 -42.73 -2.31 -37.79
CA ASP A 968 -43.60 -2.32 -38.97
C ASP A 968 -45.00 -1.73 -38.71
N ALA A 969 -45.47 -1.79 -37.47
CA ALA A 969 -46.80 -1.33 -37.06
C ALA A 969 -46.91 0.19 -36.90
N CYS A 970 -45.81 0.86 -36.54
CA CYS A 970 -45.74 2.30 -36.30
C CYS A 970 -44.84 3.02 -37.32
N ASP A 971 -44.17 2.28 -38.19
CA ASP A 971 -43.37 2.81 -39.28
C ASP A 971 -44.24 3.27 -40.47
N VAL A 972 -43.98 4.48 -40.95
CA VAL A 972 -44.61 5.06 -42.15
C VAL A 972 -44.09 4.39 -43.41
N CYS A 973 -42.86 3.88 -43.37
CA CYS A 973 -42.18 3.22 -44.48
C CYS A 973 -41.57 1.86 -44.08
N PRO A 974 -42.37 0.82 -43.73
CA PRO A 974 -41.96 -0.46 -43.11
C PRO A 974 -40.99 -1.38 -43.90
N GLY A 975 -40.40 -0.90 -44.99
CA GLY A 975 -39.38 -1.64 -45.72
C GLY A 975 -38.22 -0.76 -46.15
N ASP A 976 -38.23 0.51 -45.79
CA ASP A 976 -37.25 1.52 -46.12
C ASP A 976 -36.58 2.07 -44.86
N PRO A 977 -35.33 1.68 -44.58
CA PRO A 977 -34.64 2.16 -43.39
C PRO A 977 -34.23 3.65 -43.48
N LEU A 978 -34.52 4.31 -44.60
CA LEU A 978 -34.38 5.77 -44.75
C LEU A 978 -35.66 6.53 -44.37
N ASN A 979 -36.78 5.83 -44.23
CA ASN A 979 -38.08 6.35 -43.81
C ASN A 979 -38.57 7.57 -44.62
N ASP A 980 -39.33 8.47 -43.99
CA ASP A 980 -39.80 9.77 -44.48
C ASP A 980 -39.09 10.93 -43.73
N PRO A 981 -37.87 11.33 -44.13
CA PRO A 981 -37.05 12.28 -43.38
C PRO A 981 -37.62 13.70 -43.30
N ASP A 982 -38.45 14.10 -44.27
CA ASP A 982 -39.00 15.45 -44.35
C ASP A 982 -40.48 15.54 -43.96
N GLY A 983 -41.11 14.40 -43.66
CA GLY A 983 -42.44 14.30 -43.07
C GLY A 983 -43.56 14.56 -44.07
N ASP A 984 -43.31 14.35 -45.35
CA ASP A 984 -44.24 14.63 -46.45
C ASP A 984 -45.11 13.42 -46.86
N LEU A 985 -44.89 12.30 -46.17
CA LEU A 985 -45.50 10.97 -46.30
C LEU A 985 -45.05 10.18 -47.54
N ILE A 986 -43.83 10.43 -48.03
CA ILE A 986 -43.21 9.74 -49.16
C ILE A 986 -41.86 9.15 -48.73
N CYS A 987 -41.64 7.86 -49.02
CA CYS A 987 -40.42 7.18 -48.59
C CYS A 987 -39.20 7.58 -49.44
N ALA A 988 -38.06 7.80 -48.79
CA ALA A 988 -36.84 8.33 -49.42
C ALA A 988 -36.12 7.33 -50.38
N GLY A 989 -36.39 6.04 -50.27
CA GLY A 989 -35.68 4.96 -50.95
C GLY A 989 -36.22 4.56 -52.34
N THR A 990 -35.40 3.81 -53.08
CA THR A 990 -35.77 3.22 -54.38
C THR A 990 -35.99 1.72 -54.25
N GLY A 991 -37.21 1.20 -54.47
CA GLY A 991 -37.43 -0.24 -54.60
C GLY A 991 -38.75 -0.86 -54.12
N PHE A 992 -39.74 -0.08 -53.67
CA PHE A 992 -40.94 -0.66 -53.05
C PHE A 992 -42.01 -1.14 -54.03
N ASN A 993 -42.65 -2.25 -53.65
CA ASN A 993 -43.88 -2.75 -54.25
C ASN A 993 -45.01 -2.53 -53.22
N PRO A 994 -46.14 -1.88 -53.59
CA PRO A 994 -47.04 -1.15 -52.68
C PRO A 994 -47.84 -2.04 -51.70
N PRO A 995 -48.33 -1.44 -50.60
CA PRO A 995 -49.69 -0.90 -50.62
C PRO A 995 -49.87 0.60 -50.30
N MET A 996 -48.82 1.38 -50.02
CA MET A 996 -48.92 2.86 -50.05
C MET A 996 -48.10 3.42 -51.23
N ILE A 997 -48.59 4.54 -51.78
CA ILE A 997 -48.46 4.90 -53.19
C ILE A 997 -47.09 5.53 -53.48
N ALA A 998 -46.30 4.84 -54.29
CA ALA A 998 -45.22 5.31 -55.16
C ALA A 998 -44.98 6.84 -55.21
N ASP A 999 -43.80 7.27 -54.82
CA ASP A 999 -42.72 7.70 -55.72
C ASP A 999 -41.42 7.70 -54.89
N SER A 1000 -40.27 7.38 -55.47
CA SER A 1000 -39.00 7.63 -54.76
C SER A 1000 -38.91 9.13 -54.58
N ASP A 1001 -38.88 9.59 -53.34
CA ASP A 1001 -38.91 11.01 -53.04
C ASP A 1001 -37.85 11.75 -53.87
N ASN A 1002 -38.32 12.62 -54.77
CA ASN A 1002 -37.47 13.40 -55.64
C ASN A 1002 -36.90 14.64 -54.92
N CYS A 1003 -37.29 14.87 -53.66
CA CYS A 1003 -36.66 15.76 -52.70
C CYS A 1003 -36.60 15.17 -51.28
N PRO A 1004 -35.75 14.14 -51.02
CA PRO A 1004 -35.65 13.38 -49.75
C PRO A 1004 -35.42 14.16 -48.44
N THR A 1005 -35.29 15.48 -48.51
CA THR A 1005 -34.97 16.36 -47.39
C THR A 1005 -35.81 17.65 -47.40
N ASP A 1006 -36.68 17.85 -48.38
CA ASP A 1006 -37.43 19.08 -48.59
C ASP A 1006 -38.89 18.75 -48.95
N ALA A 1007 -39.74 18.72 -47.91
CA ALA A 1007 -41.13 18.26 -48.01
C ALA A 1007 -41.84 18.76 -49.26
N ASN A 1008 -42.15 17.85 -50.17
CA ASN A 1008 -42.82 18.14 -51.42
C ASN A 1008 -43.82 17.04 -51.78
N PRO A 1009 -44.96 16.93 -51.05
CA PRO A 1009 -45.92 15.82 -51.21
C PRO A 1009 -46.53 15.66 -52.62
N SER A 1010 -46.31 16.66 -53.48
CA SER A 1010 -46.76 16.69 -54.87
C SER A 1010 -45.74 16.17 -55.89
N GLN A 1011 -44.49 15.95 -55.48
CA GLN A 1011 -43.38 15.42 -56.27
C GLN A 1011 -43.20 16.11 -57.63
N VAL A 1012 -43.52 17.42 -57.70
CA VAL A 1012 -43.45 18.18 -58.96
C VAL A 1012 -41.99 18.36 -59.35
N ASP A 1013 -41.65 17.83 -60.53
CA ASP A 1013 -40.37 18.01 -61.20
C ASP A 1013 -40.67 18.64 -62.58
N THR A 1014 -40.48 19.96 -62.68
CA THR A 1014 -40.85 20.74 -63.86
C THR A 1014 -39.89 20.52 -65.03
N ASP A 1015 -38.62 20.22 -64.77
CA ASP A 1015 -37.61 20.08 -65.82
C ASP A 1015 -37.27 18.62 -66.19
N GLY A 1016 -37.77 17.67 -65.40
CA GLY A 1016 -37.77 16.23 -65.66
C GLY A 1016 -36.42 15.56 -65.41
N ASP A 1017 -35.55 16.17 -64.58
CA ASP A 1017 -34.22 15.65 -64.28
C ASP A 1017 -34.20 14.60 -63.16
N GLY A 1018 -35.34 14.37 -62.51
CA GLY A 1018 -35.52 13.43 -61.40
C GLY A 1018 -35.33 14.05 -60.03
N ARG A 1019 -35.13 15.37 -59.93
CA ARG A 1019 -35.09 16.15 -58.69
C ARG A 1019 -36.27 17.10 -58.64
N GLY A 1020 -37.02 17.11 -57.55
CA GLY A 1020 -38.23 17.94 -57.44
C GLY A 1020 -37.91 19.44 -57.41
N ASP A 1021 -38.86 20.25 -57.88
CA ASP A 1021 -38.77 21.72 -57.89
C ASP A 1021 -38.46 22.33 -56.51
N ALA A 1022 -38.83 21.62 -55.43
CA ALA A 1022 -38.62 22.05 -54.06
C ALA A 1022 -37.12 22.05 -53.67
N CYS A 1023 -36.34 21.13 -54.24
CA CYS A 1023 -34.94 20.92 -53.92
C CYS A 1023 -34.00 21.10 -55.15
N ASP A 1024 -34.54 21.39 -56.34
CA ASP A 1024 -33.77 21.83 -57.51
C ASP A 1024 -33.47 23.34 -57.45
N VAL A 1025 -32.21 23.64 -57.10
CA VAL A 1025 -31.70 25.01 -56.96
C VAL A 1025 -31.08 25.58 -58.23
N THR A 1026 -31.18 24.93 -59.40
CA THR A 1026 -30.42 25.32 -60.60
C THR A 1026 -31.21 25.91 -61.78
N SER A 1027 -32.54 26.00 -61.71
CA SER A 1027 -33.40 26.60 -62.75
C SER A 1027 -33.77 28.09 -62.52
N GLY A 1028 -32.76 28.95 -62.28
CA GLY A 1028 -32.70 30.37 -62.66
C GLY A 1028 -33.79 31.39 -62.22
N SER A 1029 -33.56 32.12 -61.11
CA SER A 1029 -33.32 33.59 -61.14
C SER A 1029 -32.93 34.19 -59.76
N THR A 1030 -31.66 34.62 -59.67
CA THR A 1030 -31.10 35.70 -58.81
C THR A 1030 -31.42 35.74 -57.31
N LYS A 1031 -30.48 35.29 -56.46
CA LYS A 1031 -29.58 36.16 -55.65
C LYS A 1031 -28.61 35.33 -54.78
N LEU A 1032 -27.32 35.69 -54.90
CA LEU A 1032 -26.21 35.58 -53.91
C LEU A 1032 -26.69 35.44 -52.45
N GLU A 1033 -26.15 34.57 -51.58
CA GLU A 1033 -24.74 34.37 -51.23
C GLU A 1033 -24.54 33.12 -50.31
N ARG A 1034 -23.47 32.34 -50.59
CA ARG A 1034 -22.55 31.58 -49.70
C ARG A 1034 -23.01 30.36 -48.86
N LEU A 1035 -22.51 29.20 -49.31
CA LEU A 1035 -22.33 27.90 -48.62
C LEU A 1035 -21.44 27.96 -47.36
N THR A 1036 -21.72 27.04 -46.42
CA THR A 1036 -20.72 26.12 -45.84
C THR A 1036 -21.31 24.73 -45.68
N VAL A 1037 -20.57 23.69 -46.10
CA VAL A 1037 -20.91 22.26 -46.03
C VAL A 1037 -19.99 21.54 -45.05
N ALA A 1038 -20.59 20.80 -44.13
CA ALA A 1038 -20.14 19.54 -43.52
C ALA A 1038 -21.45 18.82 -43.18
N SER A 1039 -21.70 17.54 -43.44
CA SER A 1039 -20.88 16.35 -43.28
C SER A 1039 -21.67 15.14 -43.79
N VAL A 1040 -21.03 14.15 -44.43
CA VAL A 1040 -21.55 12.77 -44.44
C VAL A 1040 -20.36 11.82 -44.41
N ALA A 1041 -20.32 10.96 -43.39
CA ALA A 1041 -19.76 9.63 -43.51
C ALA A 1041 -20.45 8.75 -42.47
N ASP A 1042 -21.31 7.86 -42.93
CA ASP A 1042 -21.53 6.61 -42.24
C ASP A 1042 -21.73 5.47 -43.24
N ARG A 1043 -21.26 4.28 -42.86
CA ARG A 1043 -21.72 2.93 -43.25
C ARG A 1043 -20.63 1.88 -43.06
N MET A 1044 -20.87 0.96 -42.13
CA MET A 1044 -20.49 -0.44 -42.26
C MET A 1044 -21.66 -1.36 -41.91
N THR A 1045 -21.90 -2.33 -42.79
CA THR A 1045 -22.79 -3.47 -42.63
C THR A 1045 -22.08 -4.67 -41.99
N SER A 1046 -22.79 -5.38 -41.11
CA SER A 1046 -22.58 -6.77 -40.71
C SER A 1046 -22.97 -7.73 -41.87
N SER A 1047 -22.81 -9.07 -41.93
CA SER A 1047 -22.52 -10.16 -40.98
C SER A 1047 -22.39 -11.52 -41.76
N GLY A 1048 -21.74 -12.52 -41.13
CA GLY A 1048 -22.14 -13.95 -41.13
C GLY A 1048 -21.62 -14.89 -42.25
N TYR A 1049 -21.43 -16.21 -42.05
CA TYR A 1049 -21.63 -17.11 -40.90
C TYR A 1049 -21.09 -18.53 -41.21
N ALA A 1050 -21.01 -19.38 -40.15
CA ALA A 1050 -21.38 -20.81 -40.06
C ALA A 1050 -20.24 -21.87 -39.91
N MET A 1051 -20.39 -23.04 -39.23
CA MET A 1051 -21.25 -23.64 -38.17
C MET A 1051 -20.98 -25.18 -38.22
N HIS A 1052 -20.81 -25.91 -37.09
CA HIS A 1052 -21.42 -27.24 -36.78
C HIS A 1052 -20.79 -28.03 -35.60
N VAL A 1053 -21.60 -28.97 -35.08
CA VAL A 1053 -21.76 -29.48 -33.70
C VAL A 1053 -21.79 -31.05 -33.65
N THR A 1054 -21.66 -31.64 -32.43
CA THR A 1054 -21.99 -33.01 -31.90
C THR A 1054 -20.99 -34.19 -32.10
N SER A 1055 -20.79 -35.21 -31.23
CA SER A 1055 -21.55 -35.88 -30.12
C SER A 1055 -20.66 -36.82 -29.22
N ALA A 1056 -21.08 -37.13 -27.98
CA ALA A 1056 -20.56 -38.16 -27.03
C ALA A 1056 -21.19 -39.60 -27.23
N PRO A 1057 -21.08 -40.66 -26.37
CA PRO A 1057 -20.24 -41.03 -25.19
C PRO A 1057 -19.69 -42.52 -25.15
N VAL A 1058 -19.06 -42.96 -24.03
CA VAL A 1058 -19.23 -44.26 -23.26
C VAL A 1058 -17.93 -44.91 -22.67
N SER A 1059 -17.91 -44.99 -21.32
CA SER A 1059 -17.38 -45.99 -20.33
C SER A 1059 -15.94 -46.56 -20.31
N GLY A 1060 -15.37 -46.66 -19.09
CA GLY A 1060 -14.45 -47.74 -18.67
C GLY A 1060 -13.39 -47.28 -17.66
N GLY A 1061 -13.39 -47.82 -16.43
CA GLY A 1061 -12.55 -47.33 -15.32
C GLY A 1061 -11.29 -48.14 -14.97
N VAL A 1062 -10.68 -47.66 -13.87
CA VAL A 1062 -9.82 -48.32 -12.87
C VAL A 1062 -8.30 -48.43 -13.11
N SER A 1063 -7.58 -47.74 -12.21
CA SER A 1063 -6.33 -48.09 -11.50
C SER A 1063 -4.93 -47.79 -12.07
N THR A 1064 -4.17 -47.14 -11.16
CA THR A 1064 -2.72 -47.23 -10.86
C THR A 1064 -1.71 -46.47 -11.73
N CYS A 1065 -0.90 -45.69 -10.99
CA CYS A 1065 0.26 -44.90 -11.41
C CYS A 1065 1.25 -45.65 -12.29
N PRO A 1066 1.87 -44.95 -13.26
CA PRO A 1066 3.33 -45.01 -13.33
C PRO A 1066 4.04 -43.72 -13.82
N THR A 1067 5.20 -43.49 -13.20
CA THR A 1067 6.49 -43.05 -13.78
C THR A 1067 6.54 -41.84 -14.73
N GLY A 1068 7.05 -40.73 -14.18
CA GLY A 1068 8.26 -39.99 -14.58
C GLY A 1068 8.52 -39.67 -16.06
N THR A 1069 8.91 -38.42 -16.32
CA THR A 1069 10.25 -38.08 -16.87
C THR A 1069 10.56 -36.58 -16.88
N ARG A 1070 11.80 -36.27 -16.43
CA ARG A 1070 12.74 -35.20 -16.87
C ARG A 1070 12.40 -33.75 -16.48
N THR A 1071 13.33 -32.90 -16.05
CA THR A 1071 14.81 -32.88 -16.16
C THR A 1071 15.37 -31.94 -15.08
N SER A 1072 16.38 -32.35 -14.31
CA SER A 1072 17.12 -31.45 -13.40
C SER A 1072 18.60 -31.43 -13.76
N LEU A 1073 19.11 -30.23 -14.02
CA LEU A 1073 20.53 -29.86 -14.04
C LEU A 1073 20.82 -29.21 -12.69
N GLY A 1074 21.85 -29.66 -11.96
CA GLY A 1074 22.34 -28.92 -10.79
C GLY A 1074 23.03 -29.74 -9.70
N PHE A 1075 24.36 -29.76 -9.79
CA PHE A 1075 25.38 -29.79 -8.73
C PHE A 1075 25.44 -30.88 -7.64
N TRP A 1076 26.68 -31.37 -7.43
CA TRP A 1076 27.12 -32.36 -6.45
C TRP A 1076 27.21 -31.75 -5.03
N PRO A 1077 26.92 -32.49 -3.94
CA PRO A 1077 27.11 -31.97 -2.59
C PRO A 1077 28.56 -32.20 -2.10
N PHE A 1078 29.17 -31.13 -1.58
CA PHE A 1078 30.31 -31.20 -0.67
C PHE A 1078 29.85 -31.81 0.67
N LYS A 1079 30.59 -32.80 1.18
CA LYS A 1079 30.49 -33.27 2.56
C LYS A 1079 31.35 -32.39 3.45
N GLY A 1080 30.74 -31.62 4.33
CA GLY A 1080 31.39 -30.91 5.43
C GLY A 1080 30.31 -30.38 6.36
N HIS A 1081 30.43 -30.67 7.66
CA HIS A 1081 29.50 -30.27 8.71
C HIS A 1081 29.15 -28.77 8.61
N SER A 1082 27.87 -28.45 8.37
CA SER A 1082 27.39 -27.06 8.35
C SER A 1082 26.23 -26.91 9.33
N THR A 1083 26.42 -26.06 10.33
CA THR A 1083 25.37 -25.34 11.03
C THR A 1083 24.42 -24.72 9.99
N VAL A 1084 23.13 -25.02 10.07
CA VAL A 1084 22.13 -24.38 9.22
C VAL A 1084 21.82 -23.02 9.87
N PRO A 1085 22.10 -21.87 9.23
CA PRO A 1085 21.63 -20.58 9.74
C PRO A 1085 20.11 -20.59 9.78
N GLN A 1086 19.53 -20.25 10.94
CA GLN A 1086 18.10 -20.06 11.07
C GLN A 1086 17.78 -18.57 10.91
N VAL A 1087 16.77 -18.30 10.09
CA VAL A 1087 16.28 -16.97 9.71
C VAL A 1087 15.02 -16.71 10.54
N LEU A 1088 15.03 -15.69 11.39
CA LEU A 1088 13.86 -15.26 12.17
C LEU A 1088 13.36 -13.91 11.66
N MET A 1089 12.30 -13.92 10.86
CA MET A 1089 11.65 -12.70 10.34
C MET A 1089 10.71 -12.12 11.39
N LEU A 1090 10.88 -10.84 11.74
CA LEU A 1090 10.02 -10.12 12.68
C LEU A 1090 9.40 -8.90 11.99
N ASP A 1091 8.09 -8.79 12.12
CA ASP A 1091 7.32 -7.69 11.56
C ASP A 1091 7.00 -6.64 12.65
N LYS A 1092 7.41 -5.37 12.48
CA LYS A 1092 7.14 -4.30 13.47
C LYS A 1092 5.65 -3.93 13.54
N THR A 1093 4.85 -4.25 12.52
CA THR A 1093 3.39 -4.01 12.57
C THR A 1093 2.69 -4.72 13.73
N ARG A 1094 3.33 -5.72 14.35
CA ARG A 1094 2.81 -6.46 15.52
C ARG A 1094 3.27 -5.95 16.88
N VAL A 1095 4.20 -4.99 16.94
CA VAL A 1095 4.73 -4.49 18.22
C VAL A 1095 4.83 -2.97 18.17
N GLY A 1096 3.82 -2.30 18.74
CA GLY A 1096 3.77 -0.85 18.93
C GLY A 1096 5.07 -0.33 19.56
N GLY A 1097 5.53 0.85 19.11
CA GLY A 1097 6.83 1.44 19.43
C GLY A 1097 7.29 1.16 20.86
N GLY A 1098 8.18 0.18 21.00
CA GLY A 1098 8.58 -0.38 22.29
C GLY A 1098 9.57 -1.53 22.11
N SER A 1099 10.31 -1.82 23.19
CA SER A 1099 11.28 -2.91 23.25
C SER A 1099 10.60 -4.25 22.99
N ILE A 1100 11.11 -5.02 22.02
CA ILE A 1100 10.62 -6.37 21.70
C ILE A 1100 11.48 -7.39 22.45
N ASP A 1101 10.87 -8.22 23.31
CA ASP A 1101 11.54 -9.36 23.98
C ASP A 1101 11.10 -10.68 23.31
N ILE A 1102 12.06 -11.47 22.84
CA ILE A 1102 11.80 -12.79 22.23
C ILE A 1102 12.38 -13.91 23.09
N GLU A 1103 11.50 -14.85 23.47
CA GLU A 1103 11.87 -16.11 24.12
C GLU A 1103 12.05 -17.23 23.10
N LEU A 1104 13.21 -17.92 23.13
CA LEU A 1104 13.51 -19.05 22.25
C LEU A 1104 13.69 -20.33 23.07
N SER A 1105 12.67 -21.20 23.13
CA SER A 1105 12.72 -22.44 23.94
C SER A 1105 13.08 -23.69 23.13
N TRP A 1106 13.93 -24.57 23.71
CA TRP A 1106 14.35 -25.84 23.09
C TRP A 1106 13.47 -27.02 23.57
N SER A 1107 12.56 -27.52 22.72
CA SER A 1107 11.99 -28.87 22.90
C SER A 1107 12.72 -29.84 21.97
N GLY A 1108 13.53 -30.74 22.53
CA GLY A 1108 14.17 -31.80 21.74
C GLY A 1108 13.13 -32.52 20.90
N TYR A 1109 13.38 -32.60 19.60
CA TYR A 1109 12.48 -33.07 18.53
C TYR A 1109 11.44 -32.00 18.11
N SER A 1110 11.60 -31.48 16.88
CA SER A 1110 10.85 -30.39 16.20
C SER A 1110 11.10 -28.96 16.72
N ASN A 1111 11.53 -28.08 15.82
CA ASN A 1111 11.71 -26.64 16.08
C ASN A 1111 10.32 -26.00 16.17
N LEU A 1112 9.90 -25.61 17.37
CA LEU A 1112 8.71 -24.79 17.64
C LEU A 1112 9.20 -23.42 18.10
N PHE A 1113 8.65 -22.35 17.51
CA PHE A 1113 8.82 -20.97 17.97
C PHE A 1113 7.53 -20.57 18.68
N GLU A 1114 7.59 -20.24 19.98
CA GLU A 1114 6.46 -19.71 20.75
C GLU A 1114 6.82 -18.29 21.21
N ILE A 1115 5.97 -17.31 20.89
CA ILE A 1115 6.08 -15.92 21.36
C ILE A 1115 5.22 -15.82 22.63
N TYR A 1116 5.85 -15.65 23.80
CA TYR A 1116 5.11 -15.36 25.04
C TYR A 1116 5.04 -13.84 25.28
N ARG A 1117 3.83 -13.29 25.45
CA ARG A 1117 3.63 -11.99 26.12
C ARG A 1117 3.69 -12.21 27.62
N ASN A 1118 4.50 -11.41 28.31
CA ASN A 1118 4.67 -11.48 29.75
C ASN A 1118 3.51 -10.77 30.50
N THR A 1119 2.31 -11.37 30.51
CA THR A 1119 1.27 -11.16 31.55
C THR A 1119 0.30 -12.36 31.63
N SER A 1120 0.59 -13.34 32.50
CA SER A 1120 -0.28 -14.39 33.16
C SER A 1120 -1.40 -15.14 32.38
N PRO A 1121 -1.72 -16.41 32.74
CA PRO A 1121 -2.02 -17.45 31.73
C PRO A 1121 -3.52 -17.78 31.59
N VAL A 1122 -4.02 -17.91 30.35
CA VAL A 1122 -5.15 -18.81 30.00
C VAL A 1122 -4.95 -19.45 28.61
N ALA A 1123 -5.19 -20.76 28.61
CA ALA A 1123 -5.16 -21.83 27.61
C ALA A 1123 -5.20 -21.53 26.09
N LEU A 1124 -4.31 -22.26 25.40
CA LEU A 1124 -4.31 -22.65 23.98
C LEU A 1124 -5.57 -23.46 23.58
N GLU A 1125 -6.07 -23.25 22.37
CA GLU A 1125 -6.38 -24.31 21.40
C GLU A 1125 -6.45 -23.76 19.96
N ASP A 1126 -5.87 -24.54 19.03
CA ASP A 1126 -5.93 -24.49 17.56
C ASP A 1126 -5.10 -23.45 16.76
N ALA A 1127 -3.77 -23.71 16.69
CA ALA A 1127 -2.92 -23.28 15.59
C ALA A 1127 -2.78 -24.39 14.52
N GLY A 1128 -3.13 -24.05 13.27
CA GLY A 1128 -2.84 -24.87 12.09
C GLY A 1128 -1.34 -24.91 11.78
N ASN A 1129 -0.77 -26.11 11.88
CA ASN A 1129 0.66 -26.40 11.67
C ASN A 1129 1.11 -26.23 10.21
N LEU A 1130 2.19 -25.48 9.98
CA LEU A 1130 3.01 -25.56 8.76
C LEU A 1130 4.09 -26.64 8.94
N TYR A 1131 3.98 -27.76 8.21
CA TYR A 1131 4.93 -28.87 8.29
C TYR A 1131 6.06 -28.71 7.26
N MET A 1132 7.32 -28.64 7.71
CA MET A 1132 8.48 -28.97 6.88
C MET A 1132 9.06 -30.31 7.32
N THR A 1133 8.94 -31.33 6.46
CA THR A 1133 9.57 -32.64 6.69
C THR A 1133 10.94 -32.72 6.01
N THR A 1134 11.99 -33.05 6.76
CA THR A 1134 13.24 -33.62 6.23
C THR A 1134 13.43 -35.06 6.73
N PRO A 1135 14.08 -35.98 5.97
CA PRO A 1135 14.19 -37.38 6.36
C PRO A 1135 15.19 -37.61 7.49
N ASN A 1136 14.80 -38.46 8.43
CA ASN A 1136 15.61 -38.95 9.56
C ASN A 1136 16.97 -39.56 9.14
N CYS A 1137 18.02 -39.20 9.87
CA CYS A 1137 19.12 -40.10 10.25
C CYS A 1137 19.58 -39.75 11.67
N SER A 1138 19.57 -40.75 12.55
CA SER A 1138 20.03 -40.70 13.94
C SER A 1138 21.57 -40.70 14.03
N ASP A 1139 22.16 -39.84 14.87
CA ASP A 1139 23.31 -40.25 15.70
C ASP A 1139 23.54 -39.30 16.88
N THR A 1140 23.97 -39.88 17.99
CA THR A 1140 24.24 -39.27 19.29
C THR A 1140 25.70 -38.80 19.38
N ASP A 1141 25.96 -37.52 19.69
CA ASP A 1141 27.13 -37.10 20.48
C ASP A 1141 27.00 -35.65 20.99
N GLN A 1142 27.36 -35.46 22.26
CA GLN A 1142 27.37 -34.17 22.97
C GLN A 1142 28.70 -33.45 22.72
N ASN A 1143 28.67 -32.24 22.14
CA ASN A 1143 29.63 -31.15 22.40
C ASN A 1143 29.03 -29.81 21.90
N ALA A 1144 29.36 -28.74 22.62
CA ALA A 1144 28.77 -27.41 22.48
C ALA A 1144 29.24 -26.68 21.20
N ASP A 1145 28.31 -26.33 20.31
CA ASP A 1145 28.51 -25.44 19.16
C ASP A 1145 27.45 -24.32 19.21
N GLY A 1146 27.89 -23.06 19.10
CA GLY A 1146 27.03 -21.87 19.15
C GLY A 1146 26.24 -21.65 17.85
N PHE A 1147 25.06 -21.05 17.98
CA PHE A 1147 24.15 -20.76 16.87
C PHE A 1147 24.20 -19.27 16.49
N ASN A 1148 24.20 -18.98 15.19
CA ASN A 1148 24.03 -17.63 14.64
C ASN A 1148 22.55 -17.43 14.30
N LEU A 1149 21.91 -16.42 14.89
CA LEU A 1149 20.59 -15.94 14.46
C LEU A 1149 20.74 -14.75 13.51
N LEU A 1150 19.89 -14.72 12.47
CA LEU A 1150 19.61 -13.57 11.62
C LEU A 1150 18.23 -13.01 12.00
N PHE A 1151 18.19 -11.72 12.32
CA PHE A 1151 16.97 -10.99 12.67
C PHE A 1151 16.63 -9.98 11.58
N TYR A 1152 15.36 -9.90 11.22
CA TYR A 1152 14.82 -8.92 10.26
C TYR A 1152 13.93 -7.94 11.00
N SER A 1153 14.05 -6.65 10.68
CA SER A 1153 13.13 -5.60 11.13
C SER A 1153 12.33 -5.13 9.92
N VAL A 1154 11.02 -5.35 9.92
CA VAL A 1154 10.07 -4.76 8.94
C VAL A 1154 9.58 -3.45 9.53
N ILE A 1155 9.80 -2.33 8.87
CA ILE A 1155 9.20 -1.04 9.24
C ILE A 1155 8.96 -0.27 7.94
N ASP A 1156 7.70 0.16 7.74
CA ASP A 1156 7.28 1.19 6.77
C ASP A 1156 8.26 2.38 6.71
#